data_AF-A0A1I3FF36-F1
#
_entry.id   AF-A0A1I3FF36-F1
#
_cell.length_a   1.000
_cell.length_b   1.000
_cell.length_c   1.000
_cell.angle_alpha   90.00
_cell.angle_beta   90.00
_cell.angle_gamma   90.00
#
_symmetry.space_group_name_H-M   'P 1'
#
loop_
_entity.id
_entity.type
_entity.pdbx_description
1 polymer ?
#
loop_
_entity_poly.entity_id
_entity_poly.type
_entity_poly.pdbx_seq_one_letter_code
_entity_poly.pdbx_strand_id
1 'polypeptide(L)'
;MTGRRFKIVESVGSRLEDVNRYEDLAKHHPSSGREPNRDYETINGQLEEVRHIGGRTLIKKDFVLLVGGSNRSIPVPSPLAGYAKTSRSYGTLKIYDAPTNGQLIGQILHLHPTFKVNDGDAITYGQHIGLQAGTDRAGAQGYAIHVHAELEEGDFKRYISDMVSGTLNPDEAKPTVADGSKGAVTGDWCYPYSPMAGNSLQHLTALSKAKGGFYPIGGNGLWHGGIHLDKGTSDAFDQSRINCITHGEVVAYRVDEEYPVSTYNGTPPFQMRAPFSTGFVLVKHTLQAKAPTTEDASKPKPPALTVYSLYMHLKCWKDYLQDEKLERPAFWGAGLYTVNTRSNELNVRGEARSNAAIVGKLTKGAQIRASGEGAFLKLEEIISGNTEPVLTPNEAGTLPGYVSSSFLTPKAQPKAMGSVVLLDPPVPIKAGDLIGHVGKYQNQSDGSPQDLLHLEVFSCDDVPAFICQSRTWAQNLPNEEKTLLKVHAGASKLIPHREDIKSSNPPNLSDAGAEIGVDLILPQNLLDALPAEAKIKVAASNTATGCTPETNWWRLDNLLADKDAQPINGWLAEQDLITTRHSPWEWEGFDYLEDTDTPRSGLAYYLNTTRRLSDDEKASYQGAIDQSDKGPVRTRLYDIIDSNRDGKMTSKEIQAALEKPWHAQSISQLVTKHESEWFWDAARWDELDDLMGHSADDPNQDWIEEKNRIKALSWWSDVAGNLKLDATGKAWHFQPINLVIMQNHSAAPASELISAENMQKIFPSSQEAAREEVRTLFNKYAGSFEINTPERISQFFAQVKAEVGDALVGKEESLWYSTTALRSTFARYFSHYPQEAEELGYKRISKQQYNSLPASAKSAYTVKTEYAYSQLPQEDEIAKRIYCCSVPGQNFHLTPGGCAEGLSYKGKGFIQLTWKENYKAVETLLKAEIPNENINIVSNPDQVLETKYGLLTALGFWEWQKLNAKSGPSTTNTDQITKIVNLHTKSYDKRKENFEFIYGILKNAQ
;
A
#
# COMPACT_ATOMS: atom_id res chain seq x y z
N MET A 1 2.39 33.53 -19.47
CA MET A 1 3.82 33.32 -19.19
C MET A 1 3.95 32.88 -17.74
N THR A 2 4.36 31.64 -17.50
CA THR A 2 4.90 31.21 -16.21
C THR A 2 6.22 30.53 -16.54
N GLY A 3 7.30 31.33 -16.59
CA GLY A 3 8.65 30.83 -16.81
C GLY A 3 9.06 29.88 -15.68
N ARG A 4 10.05 29.01 -15.94
CA ARG A 4 10.71 28.19 -14.91
C ARG A 4 11.02 29.06 -13.69
N ARG A 5 10.56 28.62 -12.51
CA ARG A 5 10.86 29.34 -11.25
C ARG A 5 12.29 29.12 -10.77
N PHE A 6 12.94 28.02 -11.19
CA PHE A 6 14.33 27.74 -10.84
C PHE A 6 15.28 27.74 -12.05
N LYS A 7 16.56 27.99 -11.78
CA LYS A 7 17.70 27.88 -12.71
C LYS A 7 18.84 27.11 -12.03
N ILE A 8 19.56 26.30 -12.79
CA ILE A 8 20.86 25.78 -12.38
C ILE A 8 21.96 26.69 -12.94
N VAL A 9 22.89 27.10 -12.09
CA VAL A 9 24.00 27.96 -12.46
C VAL A 9 25.29 27.43 -11.85
N GLU A 10 26.41 27.80 -12.47
CA GLU A 10 27.73 27.56 -11.91
C GLU A 10 28.38 28.90 -11.49
N SER A 11 29.20 28.85 -10.44
CA SER A 11 30.02 29.98 -10.01
C SER A 11 31.42 29.92 -10.62
N VAL A 12 31.69 30.78 -11.62
CA VAL A 12 33.00 30.90 -12.26
C VAL A 12 33.67 32.21 -11.80
N GLY A 13 34.61 32.10 -10.84
CA GLY A 13 35.25 33.27 -10.25
C GLY A 13 34.27 34.14 -9.46
N SER A 14 33.97 35.35 -9.95
CA SER A 14 33.01 36.29 -9.34
C SER A 14 31.69 36.40 -10.11
N ARG A 15 31.41 35.51 -11.06
CA ARG A 15 30.22 35.53 -11.92
C ARG A 15 29.45 34.21 -11.82
N LEU A 16 28.14 34.28 -12.07
CA LEU A 16 27.28 33.10 -12.21
C LEU A 16 26.97 32.89 -13.69
N GLU A 17 27.17 31.67 -14.19
CA GLU A 17 26.88 31.27 -15.58
C GLU A 17 25.73 30.26 -15.62
N ASP A 18 24.82 30.39 -16.59
CA ASP A 18 23.67 29.49 -16.73
C ASP A 18 24.15 28.11 -17.21
N VAL A 19 23.77 27.05 -16.50
CA VAL A 19 24.08 25.66 -16.88
C VAL A 19 22.91 25.13 -17.70
N ASN A 20 23.15 24.77 -18.96
CA ASN A 20 22.13 24.23 -19.87
C ASN A 20 22.41 22.77 -20.26
N ARG A 21 23.57 22.26 -19.90
CA ARG A 21 24.03 20.87 -20.12
C ARG A 21 25.21 20.58 -19.20
N TYR A 22 25.57 19.31 -19.08
CA TYR A 22 26.67 18.86 -18.22
C TYR A 22 28.01 19.54 -18.53
N GLU A 23 28.32 19.78 -19.80
CA GLU A 23 29.59 20.39 -20.25
C GLU A 23 29.73 21.87 -19.85
N ASP A 24 28.64 22.50 -19.42
CA ASP A 24 28.66 23.87 -18.92
C ASP A 24 29.12 23.93 -17.45
N LEU A 25 29.28 22.79 -16.76
CA LEU A 25 29.87 22.71 -15.43
C LEU A 25 31.40 22.59 -15.52
N ALA A 26 32.09 23.62 -15.07
CA ALA A 26 33.52 23.64 -14.85
C ALA A 26 33.96 22.60 -13.81
N LYS A 27 35.28 22.41 -13.77
CA LYS A 27 35.93 21.44 -12.90
C LYS A 27 35.78 21.91 -11.47
N HIS A 28 35.40 21.00 -10.56
CA HIS A 28 35.34 21.29 -9.13
C HIS A 28 36.61 22.02 -8.68
N HIS A 29 36.42 23.16 -8.00
CA HIS A 29 37.46 24.16 -7.77
C HIS A 29 38.74 23.55 -7.13
N PRO A 30 39.94 23.96 -7.58
CA PRO A 30 40.23 25.19 -8.33
C PRO A 30 40.35 25.02 -9.86
N SER A 31 39.98 26.09 -10.57
CA SER A 31 39.95 26.23 -12.03
C SER A 31 41.33 26.23 -12.73
N SER A 32 42.43 26.03 -11.99
CA SER A 32 43.78 25.87 -12.56
C SER A 32 44.68 25.06 -11.63
N GLY A 33 45.13 23.88 -12.08
CA GLY A 33 46.12 23.04 -11.41
C GLY A 33 45.54 21.79 -10.71
N ARG A 34 46.44 20.91 -10.25
CA ARG A 34 46.11 19.79 -9.36
C ARG A 34 46.39 20.20 -7.92
N GLU A 35 45.44 20.01 -7.01
CA GLU A 35 45.69 20.22 -5.58
C GLU A 35 46.34 18.98 -4.92
N PRO A 36 47.24 19.18 -3.93
CA PRO A 36 47.75 18.09 -3.12
C PRO A 36 46.60 17.33 -2.41
N ASN A 37 46.66 16.00 -2.40
CA ASN A 37 45.67 15.08 -1.79
C ASN A 37 44.30 15.00 -2.49
N ARG A 38 44.24 15.32 -3.78
CA ARG A 38 43.06 15.09 -4.63
C ARG A 38 43.43 14.26 -5.86
N ASP A 39 42.48 13.43 -6.30
CA ASP A 39 42.64 12.56 -7.45
C ASP A 39 42.05 13.20 -8.70
N TYR A 40 42.79 13.11 -9.81
CA TYR A 40 42.38 13.68 -11.09
C TYR A 40 42.59 12.68 -12.22
N GLU A 41 41.62 12.57 -13.12
CA GLU A 41 41.66 11.68 -14.28
C GLU A 41 41.15 12.42 -15.53
N THR A 42 41.64 12.03 -16.71
CA THR A 42 41.13 12.58 -17.98
C THR A 42 39.97 11.74 -18.48
N ILE A 43 38.75 12.28 -18.37
CA ILE A 43 37.51 11.67 -18.83
C ILE A 43 37.06 12.45 -20.06
N ASN A 44 36.93 11.78 -21.20
CA ASN A 44 36.55 12.38 -22.49
C ASN A 44 37.36 13.63 -22.90
N GLY A 45 38.68 13.58 -22.65
CA GLY A 45 39.59 14.66 -23.00
C GLY A 45 39.60 15.84 -22.01
N GLN A 46 38.81 15.77 -20.94
CA GLN A 46 38.79 16.76 -19.88
C GLN A 46 39.39 16.20 -18.59
N LEU A 47 40.31 16.94 -17.97
CA LEU A 47 40.84 16.60 -16.65
C LEU A 47 39.80 16.93 -15.57
N GLU A 48 39.27 15.91 -14.90
CA GLU A 48 38.23 16.01 -13.86
C GLU A 48 38.78 15.60 -12.48
N GLU A 49 38.24 16.18 -11.41
CA GLU A 49 38.46 15.66 -10.06
C GLU A 49 37.56 14.44 -9.85
N VAL A 50 38.14 13.34 -9.37
CA VAL A 50 37.45 12.05 -9.28
C VAL A 50 37.58 11.43 -7.90
N ARG A 51 36.76 10.42 -7.65
CA ARG A 51 36.91 9.48 -6.55
C ARG A 51 36.78 8.05 -7.07
N HIS A 52 37.69 7.18 -6.67
CA HIS A 52 37.62 5.76 -7.01
C HIS A 52 37.05 4.96 -5.83
N ILE A 53 35.93 4.26 -6.03
CA ILE A 53 35.31 3.40 -5.02
C ILE A 53 34.84 2.11 -5.68
N GLY A 54 35.28 0.95 -5.18
CA GLY A 54 34.73 -0.34 -5.61
C GLY A 54 34.85 -0.63 -7.11
N GLY A 55 35.81 -0.02 -7.81
CA GLY A 55 35.97 -0.12 -9.27
C GLY A 55 35.19 0.93 -10.09
N ARG A 56 34.49 1.86 -9.44
CA ARG A 56 33.78 2.99 -10.06
C ARG A 56 34.60 4.27 -10.01
N THR A 57 34.40 5.14 -10.98
CA THR A 57 34.99 6.49 -11.04
C THR A 57 33.88 7.55 -10.93
N LEU A 58 33.77 8.17 -9.75
CA LEU A 58 32.81 9.25 -9.51
C LEU A 58 33.44 10.60 -9.81
N ILE A 59 32.83 11.36 -10.71
CA ILE A 59 33.21 12.74 -11.08
C ILE A 59 32.60 13.72 -10.09
N LYS A 60 33.41 14.68 -9.63
CA LYS A 60 32.96 15.72 -8.70
C LYS A 60 32.68 17.03 -9.44
N LYS A 61 31.48 17.59 -9.27
CA LYS A 61 31.12 18.93 -9.78
C LYS A 61 30.25 19.69 -8.77
N ASP A 62 30.36 21.01 -8.84
CA ASP A 62 29.51 21.94 -8.08
C ASP A 62 28.49 22.63 -8.96
N PHE A 63 27.31 22.88 -8.40
CA PHE A 63 26.33 23.75 -9.02
C PHE A 63 25.45 24.43 -7.97
N VAL A 64 24.74 25.48 -8.38
CA VAL A 64 23.82 26.23 -7.53
C VAL A 64 22.44 26.19 -8.15
N LEU A 65 21.43 25.81 -7.38
CA LEU A 65 20.04 25.98 -7.75
C LEU A 65 19.54 27.35 -7.26
N LEU A 66 19.05 28.18 -8.19
CA LEU A 66 18.49 29.50 -7.93
C LEU A 66 16.98 29.47 -8.13
N VAL A 67 16.21 30.08 -7.24
CA VAL A 67 14.76 30.27 -7.40
C VAL A 67 14.43 31.75 -7.47
N GLY A 68 13.81 32.19 -8.56
CA GLY A 68 13.58 33.62 -8.82
C GLY A 68 14.86 34.46 -8.82
N GLY A 69 16.01 33.87 -9.15
CA GLY A 69 17.32 34.52 -9.13
C GLY A 69 18.01 34.59 -7.76
N SER A 70 17.45 33.95 -6.72
CA SER A 70 18.03 33.91 -5.36
C SER A 70 18.50 32.49 -4.98
N ASN A 71 19.67 32.37 -4.37
CA ASN A 71 20.30 31.12 -3.92
C ASN A 71 19.80 30.66 -2.53
N ARG A 72 18.48 30.58 -2.33
CA ARG A 72 17.88 30.13 -1.07
C ARG A 72 18.08 28.63 -0.86
N SER A 73 17.97 28.17 0.39
CA SER A 73 17.91 26.73 0.69
C SER A 73 16.65 26.12 0.10
N ILE A 74 16.84 25.33 -0.97
CA ILE A 74 15.76 24.67 -1.71
C ILE A 74 16.01 23.17 -1.79
N PRO A 75 14.97 22.35 -1.98
CA PRO A 75 15.14 20.91 -2.09
C PRO A 75 16.06 20.50 -3.24
N VAL A 76 16.96 19.56 -2.98
CA VAL A 76 17.81 18.93 -3.98
C VAL A 76 17.17 17.58 -4.36
N PRO A 77 16.74 17.37 -5.61
CA PRO A 77 16.30 16.06 -6.10
C PRO A 77 17.47 15.06 -6.14
N SER A 78 17.21 13.80 -5.83
CA SER A 78 18.24 12.76 -5.84
C SER A 78 18.71 12.48 -7.27
N PRO A 79 20.03 12.46 -7.53
CA PRO A 79 20.56 12.07 -8.83
C PRO A 79 20.61 10.56 -9.05
N LEU A 80 20.39 9.75 -8.03
CA LEU A 80 20.46 8.28 -8.10
C LEU A 80 19.31 7.66 -7.32
N ALA A 81 18.93 6.45 -7.72
CA ALA A 81 18.16 5.55 -6.86
C ALA A 81 19.11 4.65 -6.07
N GLY A 82 18.78 4.33 -4.82
CA GLY A 82 19.61 3.52 -3.94
C GLY A 82 19.19 3.69 -2.49
N TYR A 83 20.11 3.57 -1.54
CA TYR A 83 19.83 3.63 -0.12
C TYR A 83 20.62 4.74 0.57
N ALA A 84 19.93 5.57 1.34
CA ALA A 84 20.48 6.74 1.97
C ALA A 84 21.43 6.38 3.13
N LYS A 85 22.53 7.12 3.27
CA LYS A 85 23.25 7.25 4.52
C LYS A 85 23.66 8.69 4.71
N THR A 86 23.15 9.30 5.76
CA THR A 86 23.31 10.71 6.04
C THR A 86 24.46 10.96 7.00
N SER A 87 25.09 12.12 6.89
CA SER A 87 26.16 12.56 7.77
C SER A 87 26.08 14.06 7.94
N ARG A 88 25.99 14.52 9.18
CA ARG A 88 26.01 15.95 9.50
C ARG A 88 27.27 16.66 8.97
N SER A 89 28.41 15.97 8.98
CA SER A 89 29.65 16.50 8.41
C SER A 89 29.46 16.79 6.92
N TYR A 90 29.68 18.04 6.53
CA TYR A 90 29.46 18.59 5.20
C TYR A 90 28.02 18.48 4.68
N GLY A 91 27.04 18.10 5.50
CA GLY A 91 25.70 17.82 5.02
C GLY A 91 25.70 16.73 3.95
N THR A 92 26.43 15.64 4.22
CA THR A 92 26.67 14.58 3.24
C THR A 92 25.53 13.58 3.25
N LEU A 93 25.00 13.26 2.07
CA LEU A 93 24.13 12.13 1.84
C LEU A 93 24.81 11.19 0.84
N LYS A 94 25.13 9.98 1.30
CA LYS A 94 25.69 8.89 0.49
C LYS A 94 24.57 7.98 0.02
N ILE A 95 24.67 7.49 -1.21
CA ILE A 95 23.70 6.60 -1.83
C ILE A 95 24.40 5.27 -2.12
N TYR A 96 23.86 4.19 -1.57
CA TYR A 96 24.38 2.83 -1.73
C TYR A 96 23.46 1.99 -2.62
N ASP A 97 23.99 0.97 -3.28
CA ASP A 97 23.19 0.01 -4.05
C ASP A 97 22.39 -1.00 -3.19
N ALA A 98 22.66 -1.06 -1.87
CA ALA A 98 21.95 -1.88 -0.90
C ALA A 98 21.86 -1.17 0.47
N PRO A 99 20.83 -1.44 1.29
CA PRO A 99 20.61 -0.75 2.58
C PRO A 99 21.64 -1.13 3.64
N THR A 100 22.25 -2.31 3.52
CA THR A 100 23.30 -2.81 4.42
C THR A 100 24.42 -3.41 3.59
N ASN A 101 25.68 -3.05 3.87
CA ASN A 101 26.88 -3.49 3.14
C ASN A 101 26.91 -3.16 1.62
N GLY A 102 26.05 -2.27 1.13
CA GLY A 102 26.08 -1.84 -0.26
C GLY A 102 27.39 -1.14 -0.64
N GLN A 103 27.68 -1.09 -1.94
CA GLN A 103 28.72 -0.25 -2.48
C GLN A 103 28.20 1.17 -2.67
N LEU A 104 29.06 2.16 -2.39
CA LEU A 104 28.74 3.57 -2.59
C LEU A 104 28.66 3.85 -4.11
N ILE A 105 27.49 4.24 -4.58
CA ILE A 105 27.23 4.51 -6.01
C ILE A 105 27.19 6.01 -6.33
N GLY A 106 27.01 6.87 -5.33
CA GLY A 106 27.17 8.31 -5.46
C GLY A 106 26.90 9.05 -4.15
N GLN A 107 27.23 10.33 -4.11
CA GLN A 107 26.94 11.15 -2.93
C GLN A 107 26.71 12.62 -3.25
N ILE A 108 25.94 13.27 -2.38
CA ILE A 108 25.60 14.69 -2.43
C ILE A 108 26.05 15.35 -1.14
N LEU A 109 26.76 16.45 -1.27
CA LEU A 109 27.33 17.22 -0.16
C LEU A 109 26.75 18.65 -0.15
N HIS A 110 27.03 19.35 0.93
CA HIS A 110 26.57 20.71 1.24
C HIS A 110 25.04 20.82 1.37
N LEU A 111 24.37 19.74 1.78
CA LEU A 111 22.96 19.80 2.18
C LEU A 111 22.81 20.36 3.59
N HIS A 112 21.64 20.90 3.93
CA HIS A 112 21.31 21.23 5.31
C HIS A 112 21.26 19.93 6.14
N PRO A 113 21.82 19.88 7.38
CA PRO A 113 21.88 18.64 8.19
C PRO A 113 20.51 18.06 8.60
N THR A 114 19.41 18.74 8.28
CA THR A 114 18.05 18.19 8.32
C THR A 114 17.73 17.62 6.95
N PHE A 115 18.12 16.37 6.73
CA PHE A 115 17.82 15.64 5.51
C PHE A 115 16.31 15.37 5.40
N LYS A 116 15.84 15.10 4.17
CA LYS A 116 14.45 14.70 3.91
C LYS A 116 14.28 13.17 3.89
N VAL A 117 15.37 12.44 4.13
CA VAL A 117 15.47 10.98 4.17
C VAL A 117 16.33 10.59 5.37
N ASN A 118 16.12 9.40 5.90
CA ASN A 118 16.86 8.81 7.02
C ASN A 118 17.85 7.75 6.52
N ASP A 119 18.81 7.38 7.38
CA ASP A 119 19.74 6.29 7.08
C ASP A 119 18.98 4.98 6.84
N GLY A 120 19.30 4.30 5.73
CA GLY A 120 18.64 3.07 5.28
C GLY A 120 17.42 3.30 4.39
N ASP A 121 16.91 4.53 4.26
CA ASP A 121 15.78 4.82 3.38
C ASP A 121 16.12 4.50 1.92
N ALA A 122 15.22 3.79 1.25
CA ALA A 122 15.27 3.67 -0.21
C ALA A 122 14.95 5.04 -0.83
N ILE A 123 15.91 5.58 -1.58
CA ILE A 123 15.80 6.81 -2.34
C ILE A 123 15.47 6.46 -3.79
N THR A 124 14.46 7.11 -4.37
CA THR A 124 14.20 7.07 -5.82
C THR A 124 14.86 8.24 -6.54
N TYR A 125 15.22 8.04 -7.82
CA TYR A 125 15.70 9.12 -8.68
C TYR A 125 14.69 10.26 -8.70
N GLY A 126 15.14 11.48 -8.41
CA GLY A 126 14.31 12.68 -8.32
C GLY A 126 13.62 12.94 -6.99
N GLN A 127 13.65 12.01 -6.03
CA GLN A 127 13.15 12.24 -4.68
C GLN A 127 13.93 13.38 -4.03
N HIS A 128 13.24 14.30 -3.34
CA HIS A 128 13.94 15.36 -2.61
C HIS A 128 14.68 14.77 -1.40
N ILE A 129 16.01 14.89 -1.40
CA ILE A 129 16.89 14.23 -0.42
C ILE A 129 17.38 15.14 0.71
N GLY A 130 17.40 16.45 0.47
CA GLY A 130 17.78 17.46 1.46
C GLY A 130 17.59 18.86 0.91
N LEU A 131 17.90 19.88 1.71
CA LEU A 131 17.90 21.27 1.24
C LEU A 131 19.33 21.68 0.86
N GLN A 132 19.53 22.34 -0.28
CA GLN A 132 20.82 22.94 -0.64
C GLN A 132 21.25 23.94 0.44
N ALA A 133 22.51 23.87 0.85
CA ALA A 133 23.09 24.73 1.87
C ALA A 133 24.57 24.97 1.57
N GLY A 134 25.28 25.54 2.53
CA GLY A 134 26.74 25.69 2.51
C GLY A 134 27.34 25.02 3.74
N THR A 135 26.92 23.78 4.01
CA THR A 135 27.22 23.10 5.26
C THR A 135 28.67 22.65 5.32
N ASP A 136 29.37 22.98 6.42
CA ASP A 136 30.76 22.66 6.66
C ASP A 136 30.95 21.33 7.41
N ARG A 137 32.20 21.00 7.76
CA ARG A 137 32.55 19.76 8.48
C ARG A 137 31.86 19.62 9.84
N ALA A 138 31.54 20.72 10.52
CA ALA A 138 30.86 20.70 11.81
C ALA A 138 29.32 20.59 11.66
N GLY A 139 28.80 20.61 10.43
CA GLY A 139 27.36 20.68 10.18
C GLY A 139 26.79 22.09 10.35
N ALA A 140 27.64 23.12 10.39
CA ALA A 140 27.24 24.53 10.45
C ALA A 140 27.32 25.16 9.05
N GLN A 141 26.68 26.32 8.86
CA GLN A 141 26.84 27.06 7.61
C GLN A 141 28.23 27.72 7.57
N GLY A 142 29.12 27.22 6.70
CA GLY A 142 30.50 27.69 6.58
C GLY A 142 30.97 27.95 5.14
N TYR A 143 30.17 27.57 4.13
CA TYR A 143 30.42 27.81 2.71
C TYR A 143 29.28 28.61 2.06
N ALA A 144 29.50 29.08 0.84
CA ALA A 144 28.42 29.60 0.01
C ALA A 144 27.39 28.51 -0.29
N ILE A 145 26.13 28.87 -0.54
CA ILE A 145 25.04 27.90 -0.78
C ILE A 145 25.21 27.28 -2.18
N HIS A 146 25.60 26.01 -2.24
CA HIS A 146 25.80 25.21 -3.47
C HIS A 146 25.56 23.72 -3.20
N VAL A 147 25.45 22.93 -4.25
CA VAL A 147 25.42 21.47 -4.18
C VAL A 147 26.73 20.95 -4.76
N HIS A 148 27.39 20.07 -4.02
CA HIS A 148 28.51 19.28 -4.52
C HIS A 148 28.00 17.86 -4.78
N ALA A 149 28.14 17.36 -6.00
CA ALA A 149 27.70 16.01 -6.37
C ALA A 149 28.88 15.17 -6.89
N GLU A 150 28.93 13.92 -6.44
CA GLU A 150 29.90 12.91 -6.89
C GLU A 150 29.16 11.74 -7.54
N LEU A 151 29.25 11.61 -8.87
CA LEU A 151 28.45 10.68 -9.69
C LEU A 151 29.29 10.11 -10.85
N GLU A 152 28.92 8.93 -11.35
CA GLU A 152 29.46 8.46 -12.62
C GLU A 152 28.98 9.36 -13.78
N GLU A 153 29.76 9.44 -14.86
CA GLU A 153 29.53 10.42 -15.92
C GLU A 153 28.13 10.33 -16.54
N GLY A 154 27.65 9.10 -16.78
CA GLY A 154 26.33 8.86 -17.38
C GLY A 154 25.19 9.37 -16.51
N ASP A 155 25.24 9.08 -15.21
CA ASP A 155 24.24 9.52 -14.24
C ASP A 155 24.27 11.04 -14.07
N PHE A 156 25.46 11.64 -14.10
CA PHE A 156 25.59 13.08 -13.96
C PHE A 156 25.02 13.82 -15.18
N LYS A 157 25.32 13.34 -16.38
CA LYS A 157 24.76 13.91 -17.62
C LYS A 157 23.24 13.86 -17.64
N ARG A 158 22.66 12.71 -17.25
CA ARG A 158 21.22 12.54 -17.11
C ARG A 158 20.64 13.48 -16.05
N TYR A 159 21.27 13.57 -14.88
CA TYR A 159 20.81 14.43 -13.79
C TYR A 159 20.77 15.92 -14.17
N ILE A 160 21.83 16.42 -14.80
CA ILE A 160 21.87 17.81 -15.30
C ILE A 160 20.87 18.01 -16.44
N SER A 161 20.77 17.05 -17.37
CA SER A 161 19.74 17.07 -18.43
C SER A 161 18.37 17.27 -17.80
N ASP A 162 17.94 16.37 -16.92
CA ASP A 162 16.61 16.38 -16.31
C ASP A 162 16.29 17.61 -15.45
N MET A 163 17.28 18.14 -14.74
CA MET A 163 17.15 19.39 -13.97
C MET A 163 17.01 20.61 -14.90
N VAL A 164 17.78 20.67 -15.98
CA VAL A 164 17.64 21.72 -17.01
C VAL A 164 16.34 21.56 -17.77
N SER A 165 15.91 20.33 -18.01
CA SER A 165 14.72 19.98 -18.77
C SER A 165 13.43 20.38 -18.03
N GLY A 166 13.47 20.30 -16.69
CA GLY A 166 12.33 20.44 -15.80
C GLY A 166 11.67 19.11 -15.44
N THR A 167 12.18 17.97 -15.95
CA THR A 167 11.81 16.62 -15.51
C THR A 167 12.03 16.48 -14.00
N LEU A 168 13.17 17.00 -13.50
CA LEU A 168 13.42 17.14 -12.07
C LEU A 168 13.17 18.59 -11.65
N ASN A 169 12.26 18.75 -10.69
CA ASN A 169 11.84 20.07 -10.24
C ASN A 169 12.13 20.27 -8.73
N PRO A 170 13.17 21.05 -8.39
CA PRO A 170 13.48 21.48 -7.03
C PRO A 170 12.36 22.26 -6.34
N ASP A 171 11.53 22.96 -7.12
CA ASP A 171 10.48 23.88 -6.66
C ASP A 171 9.09 23.22 -6.53
N GLU A 172 8.94 21.96 -6.93
CA GLU A 172 7.68 21.23 -6.78
C GLU A 172 7.52 20.68 -5.37
N ALA A 173 6.40 21.00 -4.71
CA ALA A 173 6.09 20.46 -3.39
C ALA A 173 5.82 18.94 -3.39
N LYS A 174 5.64 18.33 -4.58
CA LYS A 174 5.47 16.91 -4.87
C LYS A 174 5.80 16.65 -6.34
N PRO A 175 6.64 15.67 -6.74
CA PRO A 175 6.65 15.21 -8.12
C PRO A 175 5.30 14.54 -8.42
N THR A 176 4.60 15.02 -9.45
CA THR A 176 3.36 14.41 -9.94
C THR A 176 3.66 13.10 -10.68
N VAL A 177 3.41 11.97 -10.02
CA VAL A 177 3.02 10.74 -10.71
C VAL A 177 1.52 10.83 -10.99
N ALA A 178 1.10 10.42 -12.18
CA ALA A 178 -0.28 10.45 -12.64
C ALA A 178 -1.22 9.73 -11.66
N ASP A 179 -2.39 10.33 -11.48
CA ASP A 179 -3.53 9.87 -10.69
C ASP A 179 -3.95 8.44 -11.08
N GLY A 180 -3.93 7.53 -10.10
CA GLY A 180 -4.32 6.13 -10.19
C GLY A 180 -4.50 5.61 -8.77
N SER A 181 -5.69 5.06 -8.50
CA SER A 181 -6.32 4.76 -7.21
C SER A 181 -5.44 4.63 -5.95
N LYS A 182 -5.77 5.47 -4.96
CA LYS A 182 -5.30 5.44 -3.57
C LYS A 182 -5.62 4.08 -2.93
N GLY A 183 -4.62 3.20 -2.84
CA GLY A 183 -4.61 2.07 -1.92
C GLY A 183 -4.33 2.54 -0.50
N ALA A 184 -5.02 1.93 0.47
CA ALA A 184 -4.75 2.05 1.90
C ALA A 184 -3.25 1.87 2.21
N VAL A 185 -2.75 2.41 3.33
CA VAL A 185 -1.40 2.15 3.83
C VAL A 185 -1.16 0.63 3.85
N THR A 186 -0.48 0.10 2.83
CA THR A 186 -0.18 -1.32 2.70
C THR A 186 1.05 -1.61 3.54
N GLY A 187 0.98 -2.65 4.38
CA GLY A 187 2.17 -3.23 5.00
C GLY A 187 3.17 -3.68 3.94
N ASP A 188 4.31 -4.25 4.37
CA ASP A 188 5.30 -4.77 3.41
C ASP A 188 4.76 -5.90 2.53
N TRP A 189 3.60 -6.47 2.90
CA TRP A 189 2.89 -7.48 2.15
C TRP A 189 1.41 -7.12 2.01
N CYS A 190 0.81 -7.47 0.86
CA CYS A 190 -0.64 -7.35 0.65
C CYS A 190 -1.16 -8.49 -0.23
N TYR A 191 -2.49 -8.67 -0.23
CA TYR A 191 -3.13 -9.64 -1.09
C TYR A 191 -3.09 -9.18 -2.56
N PRO A 192 -2.99 -10.10 -3.54
CA PRO A 192 -2.98 -9.77 -4.97
C PRO A 192 -4.29 -9.11 -5.44
N TYR A 193 -5.40 -9.40 -4.72
CA TYR A 193 -6.67 -8.70 -4.82
C TYR A 193 -7.06 -8.17 -3.45
N SER A 194 -7.69 -7.00 -3.39
CA SER A 194 -8.13 -6.41 -2.13
C SER A 194 -9.18 -7.30 -1.47
N PRO A 195 -9.04 -7.71 -0.20
CA PRO A 195 -10.04 -8.53 0.47
C PRO A 195 -11.32 -7.72 0.76
N MET A 196 -12.51 -8.32 0.57
CA MET A 196 -13.79 -7.64 0.81
C MET A 196 -14.18 -7.61 2.29
N ALA A 197 -14.07 -8.75 2.98
CA ALA A 197 -14.25 -8.90 4.43
C ALA A 197 -13.74 -10.28 4.88
N GLY A 198 -13.33 -10.41 6.14
CA GLY A 198 -12.93 -11.68 6.73
C GLY A 198 -11.55 -11.63 7.39
N ASN A 199 -11.21 -12.71 8.08
CA ASN A 199 -9.89 -12.90 8.69
C ASN A 199 -8.93 -13.67 7.75
N SER A 200 -7.66 -13.74 8.12
CA SER A 200 -6.61 -14.38 7.32
C SER A 200 -6.93 -15.84 6.96
N LEU A 201 -7.46 -16.63 7.89
CA LEU A 201 -7.84 -18.02 7.61
C LEU A 201 -9.04 -18.12 6.67
N GLN A 202 -10.01 -17.19 6.75
CA GLN A 202 -11.13 -17.14 5.83
C GLN A 202 -10.68 -16.87 4.39
N HIS A 203 -9.72 -15.96 4.19
CA HIS A 203 -9.13 -15.72 2.87
C HIS A 203 -8.43 -16.96 2.30
N LEU A 204 -7.80 -17.77 3.15
CA LEU A 204 -7.20 -19.04 2.73
C LEU A 204 -8.27 -20.08 2.34
N THR A 205 -9.32 -20.23 3.15
CA THR A 205 -10.41 -21.17 2.84
C THR A 205 -11.24 -20.77 1.62
N ALA A 206 -11.29 -19.48 1.28
CA ALA A 206 -11.95 -18.98 0.08
C ALA A 206 -11.39 -19.60 -1.22
N LEU A 207 -10.14 -20.07 -1.21
CA LEU A 207 -9.51 -20.74 -2.34
C LEU A 207 -10.18 -22.09 -2.68
N SER A 208 -10.91 -22.70 -1.74
CA SER A 208 -11.78 -23.85 -2.04
C SER A 208 -12.83 -23.55 -3.13
N LYS A 209 -13.19 -22.27 -3.31
CA LYS A 209 -14.19 -21.86 -4.29
C LYS A 209 -13.60 -21.61 -5.67
N ALA A 210 -12.27 -21.59 -5.82
CA ALA A 210 -11.61 -21.48 -7.11
C ALA A 210 -12.04 -22.62 -8.03
N LYS A 211 -12.26 -22.30 -9.31
CA LYS A 211 -12.66 -23.26 -10.35
C LYS A 211 -11.49 -23.71 -11.20
N GLY A 212 -10.44 -22.90 -11.33
CA GLY A 212 -9.29 -23.19 -12.19
C GLY A 212 -8.38 -24.32 -11.68
N GLY A 213 -8.46 -24.72 -10.40
CA GLY A 213 -7.55 -25.70 -9.78
C GLY A 213 -6.99 -25.23 -8.44
N PHE A 214 -6.24 -26.11 -7.76
CA PHE A 214 -5.77 -25.92 -6.39
C PHE A 214 -4.27 -26.16 -6.27
N TYR A 215 -3.63 -25.47 -5.32
CA TYR A 215 -2.29 -25.82 -4.87
C TYR A 215 -2.34 -27.05 -3.96
N PRO A 216 -1.42 -28.03 -4.05
CA PRO A 216 -0.34 -28.17 -5.06
C PRO A 216 -0.70 -29.08 -6.25
N ILE A 217 -1.96 -29.54 -6.35
CA ILE A 217 -2.42 -30.47 -7.41
C ILE A 217 -3.63 -29.87 -8.14
N GLY A 218 -3.48 -29.67 -9.45
CA GLY A 218 -4.49 -29.10 -10.33
C GLY A 218 -5.72 -29.98 -10.54
N GLY A 219 -6.75 -29.43 -11.19
CA GLY A 219 -8.00 -30.17 -11.47
C GLY A 219 -7.83 -31.40 -12.36
N ASN A 220 -6.74 -31.45 -13.13
CA ASN A 220 -6.31 -32.57 -13.98
C ASN A 220 -5.45 -33.62 -13.24
N GLY A 221 -5.21 -33.45 -11.94
CA GLY A 221 -4.41 -34.34 -11.12
C GLY A 221 -2.89 -34.21 -11.29
N LEU A 222 -2.43 -33.23 -12.06
CA LEU A 222 -1.02 -32.89 -12.25
C LEU A 222 -0.56 -31.87 -11.21
N TRP A 223 0.76 -31.74 -11.07
CA TRP A 223 1.40 -30.67 -10.30
C TRP A 223 0.86 -29.28 -10.69
N HIS A 224 0.65 -28.44 -9.69
CA HIS A 224 0.24 -27.04 -9.85
C HIS A 224 0.97 -26.15 -8.85
N GLY A 225 1.88 -25.31 -9.34
CA GLY A 225 2.79 -24.52 -8.49
C GLY A 225 2.14 -23.30 -7.85
N GLY A 226 1.04 -22.82 -8.43
CA GLY A 226 0.33 -21.63 -7.99
C GLY A 226 -1.10 -21.87 -7.51
N ILE A 227 -1.85 -20.78 -7.48
CA ILE A 227 -3.28 -20.74 -7.16
C ILE A 227 -4.05 -20.00 -8.25
N HIS A 228 -5.34 -20.28 -8.33
CA HIS A 228 -6.27 -19.54 -9.17
C HIS A 228 -7.16 -18.60 -8.36
N LEU A 229 -7.26 -17.35 -8.83
CA LEU A 229 -8.22 -16.37 -8.36
C LEU A 229 -9.14 -16.06 -9.54
N ASP A 230 -10.37 -16.56 -9.46
CA ASP A 230 -11.38 -16.49 -10.52
C ASP A 230 -12.74 -16.10 -9.94
N LYS A 231 -13.80 -16.15 -10.76
CA LYS A 231 -15.15 -15.80 -10.31
C LYS A 231 -15.61 -16.57 -9.06
N GLY A 232 -15.08 -17.76 -8.79
CA GLY A 232 -15.38 -18.51 -7.57
C GLY A 232 -14.87 -17.82 -6.29
N THR A 233 -13.81 -17.02 -6.38
CA THR A 233 -13.21 -16.30 -5.24
C THR A 233 -13.64 -14.84 -5.15
N SER A 234 -14.59 -14.38 -5.97
CA SER A 234 -14.99 -12.95 -6.03
C SER A 234 -15.76 -12.47 -4.81
N ASP A 235 -16.35 -13.38 -4.02
CA ASP A 235 -17.04 -13.02 -2.78
C ASP A 235 -16.05 -12.64 -1.67
N ALA A 236 -14.81 -13.14 -1.76
CA ALA A 236 -13.74 -12.87 -0.79
C ALA A 236 -12.80 -11.74 -1.23
N PHE A 237 -12.65 -11.53 -2.54
CA PHE A 237 -11.66 -10.62 -3.11
C PHE A 237 -12.23 -9.72 -4.21
N ASP A 238 -11.93 -8.43 -4.13
CA ASP A 238 -12.18 -7.46 -5.22
C ASP A 238 -11.15 -7.66 -6.34
N GLN A 239 -11.65 -8.19 -7.46
CA GLN A 239 -10.83 -8.58 -8.62
C GLN A 239 -10.71 -7.48 -9.68
N SER A 240 -11.04 -6.23 -9.35
CA SER A 240 -10.99 -5.10 -10.28
C SER A 240 -9.56 -4.74 -10.74
N ARG A 241 -8.55 -5.00 -9.91
CA ARG A 241 -7.12 -4.71 -10.20
C ARG A 241 -6.20 -5.71 -9.50
N ILE A 242 -5.08 -6.04 -10.13
CA ILE A 242 -4.08 -6.97 -9.57
C ILE A 242 -2.96 -6.16 -8.93
N ASN A 243 -2.67 -6.45 -7.68
CA ASN A 243 -1.66 -5.76 -6.87
C ASN A 243 -0.39 -6.60 -6.71
N CYS A 244 0.75 -5.92 -6.63
CA CYS A 244 2.02 -6.53 -6.27
C CYS A 244 1.97 -6.96 -4.79
N ILE A 245 2.31 -8.21 -4.49
CA ILE A 245 2.09 -8.79 -3.14
C ILE A 245 3.12 -8.29 -2.12
N THR A 246 4.29 -7.84 -2.55
CA THR A 246 5.34 -7.28 -1.69
C THR A 246 6.30 -6.40 -2.50
N HIS A 247 7.14 -5.63 -1.81
CA HIS A 247 8.15 -4.80 -2.45
C HIS A 247 9.15 -5.66 -3.25
N GLY A 248 9.60 -5.17 -4.38
CA GLY A 248 10.55 -5.89 -5.22
C GLY A 248 10.89 -5.13 -6.49
N GLU A 249 11.28 -5.88 -7.50
CA GLU A 249 11.67 -5.38 -8.81
C GLU A 249 10.98 -6.19 -9.89
N VAL A 250 10.26 -5.54 -10.79
CA VAL A 250 9.75 -6.17 -12.01
C VAL A 250 10.95 -6.47 -12.90
N VAL A 251 11.17 -7.75 -13.15
CA VAL A 251 12.34 -8.25 -13.90
C VAL A 251 11.98 -8.68 -15.31
N ALA A 252 10.75 -9.16 -15.53
CA ALA A 252 10.26 -9.53 -16.84
C ALA A 252 8.73 -9.40 -16.94
N TYR A 253 8.22 -9.20 -18.14
CA TYR A 253 6.79 -9.30 -18.41
C TYR A 253 6.54 -9.69 -19.87
N ARG A 254 5.32 -10.16 -20.17
CA ARG A 254 4.79 -10.33 -21.53
C ARG A 254 3.39 -9.74 -21.58
N VAL A 255 3.06 -9.02 -22.65
CA VAL A 255 1.70 -8.52 -22.89
C VAL A 255 1.26 -8.99 -24.27
N ASP A 256 0.15 -9.71 -24.35
CA ASP A 256 -0.45 -10.10 -25.62
C ASP A 256 -0.95 -8.87 -26.38
N GLU A 257 -0.79 -8.83 -27.71
CA GLU A 257 -1.45 -7.81 -28.52
C GLU A 257 -2.96 -8.04 -28.54
N GLU A 258 -3.35 -9.25 -28.92
CA GLU A 258 -4.66 -9.87 -28.72
C GLU A 258 -4.45 -11.27 -28.13
N TYR A 259 -5.45 -11.83 -27.43
CA TYR A 259 -5.33 -13.19 -26.92
C TYR A 259 -5.11 -14.20 -28.06
N PRO A 260 -4.06 -15.04 -28.01
CA PRO A 260 -3.98 -16.19 -28.89
C PRO A 260 -5.17 -17.13 -28.67
N VAL A 261 -5.47 -17.94 -29.69
CA VAL A 261 -6.66 -18.80 -29.73
C VAL A 261 -6.25 -20.20 -30.12
N SER A 262 -6.52 -21.16 -29.24
CA SER A 262 -6.42 -22.59 -29.57
C SER A 262 -7.67 -23.04 -30.31
N THR A 263 -7.50 -23.89 -31.34
CA THR A 263 -8.63 -24.42 -32.11
C THR A 263 -8.73 -25.93 -31.96
N TYR A 264 -9.78 -26.39 -31.28
CA TYR A 264 -10.06 -27.81 -31.05
C TYR A 264 -11.18 -28.33 -31.96
N ASN A 265 -11.13 -29.62 -32.26
CA ASN A 265 -12.22 -30.31 -32.94
C ASN A 265 -13.42 -30.41 -31.98
N GLY A 266 -14.54 -29.74 -32.32
CA GLY A 266 -15.81 -29.88 -31.61
C GLY A 266 -16.73 -30.91 -32.27
N THR A 267 -18.00 -30.95 -31.87
CA THR A 267 -19.01 -31.78 -32.55
C THR A 267 -19.18 -31.27 -33.99
N PRO A 268 -18.95 -32.09 -35.03
CA PRO A 268 -19.11 -31.64 -36.41
C PRO A 268 -20.49 -31.00 -36.66
N PRO A 269 -20.58 -29.83 -37.32
CA PRO A 269 -19.52 -29.10 -38.04
C PRO A 269 -18.79 -28.01 -37.23
N PHE A 270 -18.94 -27.95 -35.91
CA PHE A 270 -18.44 -26.84 -35.09
C PHE A 270 -17.01 -27.08 -34.59
N GLN A 271 -16.11 -26.12 -34.81
CA GLN A 271 -14.80 -26.04 -34.16
C GLN A 271 -14.89 -25.16 -32.92
N MET A 272 -14.23 -25.57 -31.85
CA MET A 272 -14.13 -24.77 -30.63
C MET A 272 -12.91 -23.85 -30.71
N ARG A 273 -13.13 -22.55 -30.52
CA ARG A 273 -12.08 -21.54 -30.45
C ARG A 273 -11.92 -21.07 -29.01
N ALA A 274 -10.80 -21.39 -28.38
CA ALA A 274 -10.52 -21.12 -26.98
C ALA A 274 -9.43 -20.05 -26.84
N PRO A 275 -9.76 -18.77 -26.60
CA PRO A 275 -8.76 -17.75 -26.31
C PRO A 275 -8.09 -17.99 -24.97
N PHE A 276 -6.79 -17.72 -24.90
CA PHE A 276 -6.02 -17.83 -23.67
C PHE A 276 -4.98 -16.71 -23.59
N SER A 277 -4.80 -16.14 -22.40
CA SER A 277 -3.75 -15.15 -22.17
C SER A 277 -2.41 -15.82 -21.88
N THR A 278 -1.38 -15.38 -22.61
CA THR A 278 0.04 -15.66 -22.32
C THR A 278 0.69 -14.52 -21.55
N GLY A 279 -0.03 -13.41 -21.36
CA GLY A 279 0.46 -12.23 -20.65
C GLY A 279 0.83 -12.54 -19.20
N PHE A 280 2.00 -12.06 -18.78
CA PHE A 280 2.50 -12.26 -17.42
C PHE A 280 3.37 -11.11 -16.92
N VAL A 281 3.53 -11.04 -15.60
CA VAL A 281 4.54 -10.19 -14.93
C VAL A 281 5.29 -11.05 -13.93
N LEU A 282 6.62 -10.95 -13.94
CA LEU A 282 7.52 -11.61 -13.01
C LEU A 282 8.22 -10.55 -12.14
N VAL A 283 8.06 -10.67 -10.83
CA VAL A 283 8.63 -9.75 -9.85
C VAL A 283 9.62 -10.52 -8.96
N LYS A 284 10.82 -9.99 -8.81
CA LYS A 284 11.84 -10.49 -7.88
C LYS A 284 11.76 -9.75 -6.56
N HIS A 285 11.77 -10.48 -5.45
CA HIS A 285 11.69 -9.94 -4.10
C HIS A 285 12.84 -10.48 -3.24
N THR A 286 13.08 -9.82 -2.10
CA THR A 286 13.94 -10.34 -1.03
C THR A 286 13.07 -10.61 0.19
N LEU A 287 12.93 -11.89 0.56
CA LEU A 287 12.28 -12.30 1.79
C LEU A 287 13.30 -12.32 2.93
N GLN A 288 13.23 -11.34 3.84
CA GLN A 288 14.13 -11.19 4.97
C GLN A 288 13.43 -10.50 6.14
N ALA A 289 13.76 -10.92 7.37
CA ALA A 289 13.23 -10.29 8.56
C ALA A 289 13.78 -8.87 8.75
N LYS A 290 12.96 -7.96 9.29
CA LYS A 290 13.43 -6.64 9.72
C LYS A 290 14.39 -6.82 10.91
N ALA A 291 15.61 -6.30 10.80
CA ALA A 291 16.55 -6.32 11.91
C ALA A 291 16.01 -5.48 13.09
N PRO A 292 16.23 -5.91 14.35
CA PRO A 292 15.90 -5.09 15.51
C PRO A 292 16.59 -3.72 15.41
N THR A 293 15.90 -2.65 15.80
CA THR A 293 16.39 -1.25 15.74
C THR A 293 17.61 -0.97 16.63
N THR A 294 18.05 -1.95 17.42
CA THR A 294 19.27 -1.85 18.23
C THR A 294 20.46 -2.40 17.41
N GLU A 295 21.26 -1.48 16.87
CA GLU A 295 22.54 -1.77 16.19
C GLU A 295 23.54 -2.41 17.18
N ASP A 296 23.38 -3.69 17.48
CA ASP A 296 24.42 -4.50 18.09
C ASP A 296 25.05 -5.38 17.00
N ALA A 297 26.20 -4.94 16.49
CA ALA A 297 26.95 -5.64 15.45
C ALA A 297 27.42 -7.05 15.85
N SER A 298 27.25 -7.45 17.11
CA SER A 298 27.55 -8.80 17.61
C SER A 298 26.41 -9.81 17.38
N LYS A 299 25.20 -9.38 17.03
CA LYS A 299 24.06 -10.28 16.78
C LYS A 299 24.04 -10.82 15.34
N PRO A 300 23.61 -12.08 15.12
CA PRO A 300 23.53 -12.67 13.79
C PRO A 300 22.53 -11.91 12.90
N LYS A 301 22.92 -11.62 11.66
CA LYS A 301 22.05 -11.00 10.65
C LYS A 301 20.87 -11.92 10.32
N PRO A 302 19.67 -11.37 10.03
CA PRO A 302 18.55 -12.19 9.60
C PRO A 302 18.87 -12.83 8.24
N PRO A 303 18.54 -14.11 8.03
CA PRO A 303 18.72 -14.76 6.74
C PRO A 303 17.81 -14.13 5.69
N ALA A 304 18.24 -14.18 4.43
CA ALA A 304 17.50 -13.67 3.28
C ALA A 304 17.31 -14.76 2.24
N LEU A 305 16.18 -14.72 1.54
CA LEU A 305 15.83 -15.62 0.45
C LEU A 305 15.39 -14.79 -0.76
N THR A 306 15.88 -15.13 -1.94
CA THR A 306 15.34 -14.58 -3.19
C THR A 306 14.04 -15.31 -3.52
N VAL A 307 12.94 -14.59 -3.65
CA VAL A 307 11.65 -15.15 -4.06
C VAL A 307 11.12 -14.40 -5.26
N TYR A 308 10.42 -15.11 -6.13
CA TYR A 308 9.77 -14.55 -7.31
C TYR A 308 8.26 -14.71 -7.17
N SER A 309 7.51 -13.69 -7.55
CA SER A 309 6.07 -13.81 -7.77
C SER A 309 5.76 -13.69 -9.26
N LEU A 310 4.96 -14.63 -9.75
CA LEU A 310 4.52 -14.72 -11.13
C LEU A 310 3.01 -14.49 -11.20
N TYR A 311 2.61 -13.49 -11.98
CA TYR A 311 1.21 -13.17 -12.25
C TYR A 311 0.91 -13.54 -13.70
N MET A 312 0.19 -14.64 -13.92
CA MET A 312 -0.14 -15.18 -15.24
C MET A 312 -1.58 -14.84 -15.66
N HIS A 313 -1.83 -14.95 -16.96
CA HIS A 313 -3.12 -14.71 -17.62
C HIS A 313 -3.60 -13.26 -17.54
N LEU A 314 -2.69 -12.32 -17.78
CA LEU A 314 -2.98 -10.89 -17.74
C LEU A 314 -3.70 -10.38 -18.99
N LYS A 315 -4.41 -9.26 -18.85
CA LYS A 315 -5.21 -8.66 -19.93
C LYS A 315 -4.36 -8.24 -21.14
N CYS A 316 -4.87 -8.50 -22.35
CA CYS A 316 -4.19 -8.13 -23.61
C CYS A 316 -4.26 -6.63 -23.90
N TRP A 317 -3.32 -6.14 -24.72
CA TRP A 317 -3.20 -4.73 -25.06
C TRP A 317 -4.42 -4.17 -25.78
N LYS A 318 -5.05 -4.95 -26.67
CA LYS A 318 -6.31 -4.56 -27.33
C LYS A 318 -7.41 -4.17 -26.36
N ASP A 319 -7.55 -4.86 -25.24
CA ASP A 319 -8.56 -4.53 -24.22
C ASP A 319 -8.23 -3.20 -23.52
N TYR A 320 -6.95 -2.90 -23.25
CA TYR A 320 -6.50 -1.61 -22.71
C TYR A 320 -6.69 -0.43 -23.68
N LEU A 321 -6.80 -0.70 -24.97
CA LEU A 321 -7.14 0.31 -25.99
C LEU A 321 -8.66 0.53 -26.08
N GLN A 322 -9.46 -0.49 -25.75
CA GLN A 322 -10.93 -0.40 -25.78
C GLN A 322 -11.52 0.28 -24.54
N ASP A 323 -10.89 0.12 -23.37
CA ASP A 323 -11.31 0.77 -22.13
C ASP A 323 -10.24 1.73 -21.60
N GLU A 324 -10.42 3.03 -21.86
CA GLU A 324 -9.51 4.06 -21.40
C GLU A 324 -9.49 4.27 -19.88
N LYS A 325 -10.42 3.66 -19.13
CA LYS A 325 -10.46 3.74 -17.66
C LYS A 325 -9.53 2.73 -16.99
N LEU A 326 -9.05 1.72 -17.73
CA LEU A 326 -8.13 0.73 -17.18
C LEU A 326 -6.79 1.41 -16.87
N GLU A 327 -6.43 1.36 -15.58
CA GLU A 327 -5.12 1.83 -15.13
C GLU A 327 -4.02 0.99 -15.77
N ARG A 328 -2.92 1.62 -16.15
CA ARG A 328 -1.81 0.94 -16.84
C ARG A 328 -0.63 0.81 -15.89
N PRO A 329 0.02 -0.37 -15.80
CA PRO A 329 1.18 -0.56 -14.94
C PRO A 329 2.30 0.44 -15.23
N ALA A 330 2.85 1.05 -14.18
CA ALA A 330 3.87 2.09 -14.32
C ALA A 330 5.17 1.57 -14.96
N PHE A 331 5.51 0.29 -14.75
CA PHE A 331 6.74 -0.32 -15.26
C PHE A 331 6.76 -0.58 -16.77
N TRP A 332 5.63 -0.38 -17.47
CA TRP A 332 5.62 -0.40 -18.94
C TRP A 332 6.43 0.77 -19.54
N GLY A 333 6.60 1.86 -18.78
CA GLY A 333 7.34 3.06 -19.20
C GLY A 333 6.46 4.06 -19.97
N ALA A 334 6.95 5.30 -20.11
CA ALA A 334 6.29 6.36 -20.85
C ALA A 334 6.81 6.43 -22.30
N GLY A 335 5.90 6.67 -23.25
CA GLY A 335 6.21 6.80 -24.68
C GLY A 335 5.00 7.19 -25.53
N LEU A 336 3.79 6.92 -25.01
CA LEU A 336 2.54 7.47 -25.48
C LEU A 336 2.18 8.72 -24.67
N TYR A 337 1.67 9.74 -25.33
CA TYR A 337 1.20 10.95 -24.66
C TYR A 337 -0.18 11.35 -25.18
N THR A 338 -1.04 11.84 -24.29
CA THR A 338 -2.30 12.49 -24.64
C THR A 338 -2.15 13.99 -24.51
N VAL A 339 -2.54 14.72 -25.55
CA VAL A 339 -2.53 16.19 -25.54
C VAL A 339 -3.60 16.71 -24.58
N ASN A 340 -3.16 17.34 -23.50
CA ASN A 340 -4.00 17.96 -22.48
C ASN A 340 -3.69 19.46 -22.36
N THR A 341 -4.47 20.26 -23.08
CA THR A 341 -4.33 21.72 -23.14
C THR A 341 -5.65 22.41 -22.83
N ARG A 342 -5.58 23.62 -22.25
CA ARG A 342 -6.76 24.47 -22.01
C ARG A 342 -7.26 25.17 -23.26
N SER A 343 -6.40 25.34 -24.28
CA SER A 343 -6.72 26.04 -25.53
C SER A 343 -7.34 25.14 -26.60
N ASN A 344 -7.67 23.89 -26.28
CA ASN A 344 -8.08 22.84 -27.23
C ASN A 344 -7.07 22.49 -28.35
N GLU A 345 -5.96 23.23 -28.47
CA GLU A 345 -4.89 23.01 -29.45
C GLU A 345 -3.51 23.09 -28.78
N LEU A 346 -2.57 22.26 -29.23
CA LEU A 346 -1.15 22.25 -28.84
C LEU A 346 -0.27 22.51 -30.06
N ASN A 347 0.57 23.53 -29.98
CA ASN A 347 1.49 23.87 -31.07
C ASN A 347 2.61 22.82 -31.21
N VAL A 348 2.80 22.33 -32.43
CA VAL A 348 3.99 21.61 -32.89
C VAL A 348 4.95 22.63 -33.47
N ARG A 349 6.19 22.67 -32.96
CA ARG A 349 7.20 23.67 -33.31
C ARG A 349 8.33 23.07 -34.12
N GLY A 350 8.92 23.82 -35.05
CA GLY A 350 10.00 23.33 -35.89
C GLY A 350 11.29 22.96 -35.13
N GLU A 351 11.49 23.53 -33.93
CA GLU A 351 12.65 23.28 -33.07
C GLU A 351 12.20 23.13 -31.60
N ALA A 352 13.05 22.51 -30.77
CA ALA A 352 12.80 22.22 -29.35
C ALA A 352 12.85 23.46 -28.42
N ARG A 353 12.14 24.55 -28.78
CA ARG A 353 12.10 25.79 -28.00
C ARG A 353 10.80 26.58 -28.19
N SER A 354 10.43 27.37 -27.19
CA SER A 354 9.12 28.03 -27.11
C SER A 354 8.88 29.16 -28.14
N ASN A 355 9.93 29.71 -28.73
CA ASN A 355 9.85 30.78 -29.74
C ASN A 355 10.06 30.29 -31.19
N ALA A 356 10.24 28.97 -31.40
CA ALA A 356 10.37 28.42 -32.74
C ALA A 356 9.05 28.50 -33.53
N ALA A 357 9.17 28.56 -34.85
CA ALA A 357 8.04 28.61 -35.77
C ALA A 357 7.08 27.43 -35.52
N ILE A 358 5.78 27.70 -35.55
CA ILE A 358 4.75 26.68 -35.42
C ILE A 358 4.60 26.01 -36.79
N VAL A 359 4.81 24.70 -36.84
CA VAL A 359 4.73 23.89 -38.06
C VAL A 359 3.41 23.13 -38.16
N GLY A 360 2.70 22.97 -37.04
CA GLY A 360 1.38 22.35 -36.97
C GLY A 360 0.73 22.54 -35.60
N LYS A 361 -0.51 22.10 -35.45
CA LYS A 361 -1.24 22.12 -34.18
C LYS A 361 -2.00 20.82 -33.95
N LEU A 362 -1.81 20.20 -32.80
CA LEU A 362 -2.52 19.00 -32.37
C LEU A 362 -3.78 19.34 -31.58
N THR A 363 -4.89 18.64 -31.82
CA THR A 363 -6.12 18.82 -31.04
C THR A 363 -5.99 18.24 -29.62
N LYS A 364 -6.71 18.81 -28.64
CA LYS A 364 -6.84 18.24 -27.30
C LYS A 364 -7.43 16.83 -27.39
N GLY A 365 -6.84 15.90 -26.65
CA GLY A 365 -7.18 14.48 -26.70
C GLY A 365 -6.42 13.69 -27.78
N ALA A 366 -5.69 14.36 -28.68
CA ALA A 366 -4.84 13.66 -29.64
C ALA A 366 -3.81 12.77 -28.92
N GLN A 367 -3.62 11.55 -29.42
CA GLN A 367 -2.62 10.63 -28.92
C GLN A 367 -1.42 10.63 -29.85
N ILE A 368 -0.23 10.79 -29.26
CA ILE A 368 1.03 10.90 -29.98
C ILE A 368 2.11 10.02 -29.37
N ARG A 369 3.10 9.64 -30.18
CA ARG A 369 4.39 9.15 -29.71
C ARG A 369 5.37 10.32 -29.72
N ALA A 370 6.06 10.53 -28.62
CA ALA A 370 7.09 11.55 -28.52
C ALA A 370 8.33 11.02 -27.82
N SER A 371 9.50 11.50 -28.24
CA SER A 371 10.81 11.04 -27.74
C SER A 371 11.68 12.23 -27.30
N GLY A 372 12.76 11.92 -26.59
CA GLY A 372 13.66 12.93 -26.03
C GLY A 372 13.29 13.35 -24.62
N GLU A 373 14.04 14.30 -24.08
CA GLU A 373 13.92 14.78 -22.70
C GLU A 373 13.67 16.29 -22.68
N GLY A 374 12.91 16.76 -21.68
CA GLY A 374 12.74 18.17 -21.40
C GLY A 374 11.47 18.87 -21.85
N ALA A 375 11.55 20.19 -21.87
CA ALA A 375 10.38 21.06 -22.07
C ALA A 375 9.70 20.82 -23.43
N PHE A 376 10.44 20.29 -24.40
CA PHE A 376 9.96 19.96 -25.74
C PHE A 376 10.39 18.55 -26.10
N LEU A 377 9.42 17.68 -26.36
CA LEU A 377 9.64 16.32 -26.87
C LEU A 377 9.54 16.35 -28.39
N LYS A 378 10.37 15.56 -29.06
CA LYS A 378 10.30 15.36 -30.51
C LYS A 378 9.05 14.55 -30.83
N LEU A 379 8.24 15.04 -31.77
CA LEU A 379 7.05 14.33 -32.24
C LEU A 379 7.49 13.21 -33.19
N GLU A 380 7.27 11.95 -32.81
CA GLU A 380 7.63 10.79 -33.63
C GLU A 380 6.43 10.30 -34.46
N GLU A 381 5.24 10.27 -33.85
CA GLU A 381 4.04 9.67 -34.46
C GLU A 381 2.77 10.37 -33.95
N ILE A 382 1.75 10.47 -34.82
CA ILE A 382 0.39 10.88 -34.44
C ILE A 382 -0.49 9.64 -34.58
N ILE A 383 -0.98 9.13 -33.45
CA ILE A 383 -1.73 7.87 -33.37
C ILE A 383 -3.23 8.13 -33.54
N SER A 384 -3.74 9.22 -32.94
CA SER A 384 -5.11 9.67 -33.13
C SER A 384 -5.25 11.17 -32.92
N GLY A 385 -6.27 11.77 -33.54
CA GLY A 385 -6.47 13.23 -33.58
C GLY A 385 -5.93 13.86 -34.85
N ASN A 386 -6.22 15.15 -35.04
CA ASN A 386 -5.89 15.88 -36.27
C ASN A 386 -4.76 16.88 -36.04
N THR A 387 -4.03 17.19 -37.12
CA THR A 387 -3.10 18.32 -37.17
C THR A 387 -3.50 19.35 -38.20
N GLU A 388 -3.37 20.64 -37.86
CA GLU A 388 -3.55 21.74 -38.82
C GLU A 388 -2.33 22.68 -38.86
N PRO A 389 -1.67 22.86 -40.03
CA PRO A 389 -1.80 22.01 -41.23
C PRO A 389 -1.40 20.56 -40.96
N VAL A 390 -1.83 19.62 -41.81
CA VAL A 390 -1.49 18.21 -41.70
C VAL A 390 0.03 18.04 -41.79
N LEU A 391 0.65 17.47 -40.75
CA LEU A 391 2.07 17.17 -40.75
C LEU A 391 2.36 15.94 -41.61
N THR A 392 3.26 16.07 -42.57
CA THR A 392 3.70 14.98 -43.45
C THR A 392 5.08 14.48 -43.03
N PRO A 393 5.30 13.16 -42.93
CA PRO A 393 6.62 12.61 -42.67
C PRO A 393 7.62 12.98 -43.78
N ASN A 394 8.89 13.15 -43.44
CA ASN A 394 9.95 13.31 -44.43
C ASN A 394 10.30 11.97 -45.13
N GLU A 395 11.25 11.97 -46.07
CA GLU A 395 11.68 10.77 -46.81
C GLU A 395 12.18 9.62 -45.92
N ALA A 396 12.61 9.93 -44.69
CA ALA A 396 13.01 8.94 -43.68
C ALA A 396 11.84 8.44 -42.80
N GLY A 397 10.60 8.83 -43.10
CA GLY A 397 9.40 8.44 -42.36
C GLY A 397 9.20 9.17 -41.03
N THR A 398 9.96 10.24 -40.76
CA THR A 398 9.87 10.98 -39.49
C THR A 398 9.00 12.22 -39.60
N LEU A 399 8.09 12.43 -38.64
CA LEU A 399 7.27 13.64 -38.58
C LEU A 399 8.12 14.87 -38.16
N PRO A 400 7.86 16.05 -38.74
CA PRO A 400 8.55 17.26 -38.33
C PRO A 400 7.98 17.81 -37.02
N GLY A 401 8.90 18.22 -36.14
CA GLY A 401 8.62 19.16 -35.06
C GLY A 401 8.59 18.59 -33.64
N TYR A 402 8.38 19.50 -32.69
CA TYR A 402 8.50 19.29 -31.25
C TYR A 402 7.27 19.82 -30.52
N VAL A 403 6.83 19.10 -29.50
CA VAL A 403 5.65 19.40 -28.69
C VAL A 403 6.05 19.68 -27.26
N SER A 404 5.40 20.64 -26.62
CA SER A 404 5.73 21.02 -25.24
C SER A 404 5.24 19.96 -24.25
N SER A 405 6.15 19.35 -23.49
CA SER A 405 5.87 18.26 -22.55
C SER A 405 4.86 18.64 -21.46
N SER A 406 4.82 19.92 -21.08
CA SER A 406 3.87 20.47 -20.08
C SER A 406 2.39 20.33 -20.45
N PHE A 407 2.07 20.00 -21.71
CA PHE A 407 0.70 19.78 -22.19
C PHE A 407 0.47 18.33 -22.60
N LEU A 408 1.33 17.43 -22.17
CA LEU A 408 1.26 16.01 -22.46
C LEU A 408 1.01 15.25 -21.17
N THR A 409 -0.04 14.45 -21.15
CA THR A 409 -0.23 13.43 -20.10
C THR A 409 0.40 12.14 -20.58
N PRO A 410 1.46 11.62 -19.94
CA PRO A 410 2.04 10.34 -20.31
C PRO A 410 1.01 9.23 -20.09
N LYS A 411 0.95 8.30 -21.04
CA LYS A 411 0.21 7.06 -20.94
C LYS A 411 1.23 5.92 -21.03
N ALA A 412 1.21 5.03 -20.04
CA ALA A 412 2.09 3.87 -20.06
C ALA A 412 1.73 2.94 -21.23
N GLN A 413 2.74 2.32 -21.84
CA GLN A 413 2.57 1.36 -22.95
C GLN A 413 3.66 0.29 -22.88
N PRO A 414 3.34 -1.00 -23.07
CA PRO A 414 4.34 -2.06 -23.12
C PRO A 414 5.46 -1.77 -24.12
N LYS A 415 6.71 -2.11 -23.78
CA LYS A 415 7.88 -1.94 -24.67
C LYS A 415 7.76 -2.80 -25.93
N ALA A 416 7.16 -3.98 -25.80
CA ALA A 416 6.82 -4.88 -26.89
C ALA A 416 5.55 -5.66 -26.53
N MET A 417 4.90 -6.24 -27.55
CA MET A 417 3.76 -7.14 -27.40
C MET A 417 4.11 -8.51 -27.99
N GLY A 418 3.46 -9.57 -27.50
CA GLY A 418 3.62 -10.94 -27.98
C GLY A 418 4.98 -11.59 -27.72
N SER A 419 5.88 -10.93 -27.00
CA SER A 419 7.21 -11.44 -26.64
C SER A 419 7.56 -11.10 -25.19
N VAL A 420 8.48 -11.87 -24.61
CA VAL A 420 9.01 -11.60 -23.27
C VAL A 420 9.89 -10.36 -23.30
N VAL A 421 9.58 -9.39 -22.46
CA VAL A 421 10.36 -8.19 -22.22
C VAL A 421 11.15 -8.38 -20.94
N LEU A 422 12.47 -8.51 -21.06
CA LEU A 422 13.39 -8.44 -19.93
C LEU A 422 13.64 -6.95 -19.57
N LEU A 423 13.55 -6.62 -18.28
CA LEU A 423 13.85 -5.28 -17.79
C LEU A 423 15.28 -5.24 -17.24
N ASP A 424 16.16 -4.53 -17.95
CA ASP A 424 17.53 -4.23 -17.53
C ASP A 424 17.79 -2.71 -17.66
N PRO A 425 17.92 -1.96 -16.54
CA PRO A 425 17.78 -2.46 -15.17
C PRO A 425 16.33 -2.87 -14.84
N PRO A 426 16.13 -3.78 -13.86
CA PRO A 426 14.80 -4.07 -13.30
C PRO A 426 14.09 -2.81 -12.79
N VAL A 427 12.76 -2.83 -12.78
CA VAL A 427 11.95 -1.67 -12.36
C VAL A 427 11.41 -1.87 -10.94
N PRO A 428 11.76 -1.01 -9.95
CA PRO A 428 11.22 -1.13 -8.60
C PRO A 428 9.69 -1.07 -8.55
N ILE A 429 9.10 -1.87 -7.67
CA ILE A 429 7.65 -1.95 -7.45
C ILE A 429 7.37 -2.16 -5.96
N LYS A 430 6.31 -1.54 -5.43
CA LYS A 430 5.92 -1.63 -4.02
C LYS A 430 4.75 -2.58 -3.81
N ALA A 431 4.61 -3.09 -2.60
CA ALA A 431 3.41 -3.79 -2.17
C ALA A 431 2.15 -2.93 -2.40
N GLY A 432 1.17 -3.43 -3.14
CA GLY A 432 -0.05 -2.70 -3.51
C GLY A 432 0.01 -1.97 -4.85
N ASP A 433 1.18 -1.82 -5.47
CA ASP A 433 1.29 -1.21 -6.80
C ASP A 433 0.62 -2.09 -7.87
N LEU A 434 0.10 -1.47 -8.92
CA LEU A 434 -0.62 -2.15 -9.98
C LEU A 434 0.31 -3.05 -10.83
N ILE A 435 0.01 -4.35 -10.85
CA ILE A 435 0.61 -5.33 -11.76
C ILE A 435 -0.10 -5.34 -13.11
N GLY A 436 -1.42 -5.23 -13.10
CA GLY A 436 -2.26 -5.27 -14.29
C GLY A 436 -3.71 -5.62 -13.96
N HIS A 437 -4.44 -6.08 -14.97
CA HIS A 437 -5.81 -6.56 -14.83
C HIS A 437 -5.94 -8.00 -15.34
N VAL A 438 -6.96 -8.69 -14.83
CA VAL A 438 -7.24 -10.08 -15.19
C VAL A 438 -7.57 -10.21 -16.68
N GLY A 439 -6.94 -11.19 -17.33
CA GLY A 439 -7.15 -11.55 -18.72
C GLY A 439 -8.15 -12.68 -18.88
N LYS A 440 -8.29 -13.16 -20.12
CA LYS A 440 -9.20 -14.26 -20.46
C LYS A 440 -8.43 -15.58 -20.58
N TYR A 441 -9.04 -16.64 -20.08
CA TYR A 441 -8.54 -18.00 -20.24
C TYR A 441 -9.72 -18.96 -20.49
N GLN A 442 -9.57 -19.87 -21.45
CA GLN A 442 -10.57 -20.89 -21.75
C GLN A 442 -9.89 -22.25 -21.98
N ASN A 443 -10.26 -23.27 -21.23
CA ASN A 443 -9.87 -24.66 -21.52
C ASN A 443 -10.78 -25.28 -22.58
N GLN A 444 -10.35 -26.40 -23.17
CA GLN A 444 -11.16 -27.17 -24.12
C GLN A 444 -12.52 -27.59 -23.53
N SER A 445 -12.59 -27.86 -22.22
CA SER A 445 -13.84 -28.25 -21.55
C SER A 445 -14.78 -27.09 -21.21
N ASP A 446 -14.33 -25.84 -21.34
CA ASP A 446 -15.07 -24.69 -20.86
C ASP A 446 -16.08 -24.20 -21.90
N GLY A 447 -17.32 -23.93 -21.47
CA GLY A 447 -18.37 -23.41 -22.34
C GLY A 447 -18.16 -21.97 -22.81
N SER A 448 -17.30 -21.20 -22.12
CA SER A 448 -16.94 -19.82 -22.50
C SER A 448 -15.63 -19.37 -21.82
N PRO A 449 -14.96 -18.32 -22.35
CA PRO A 449 -13.79 -17.73 -21.69
C PRO A 449 -14.12 -17.18 -20.31
N GLN A 450 -13.23 -17.43 -19.35
CA GLN A 450 -13.33 -16.97 -17.97
C GLN A 450 -12.28 -15.90 -17.66
N ASP A 451 -12.57 -15.04 -16.68
CA ASP A 451 -11.56 -14.21 -16.02
C ASP A 451 -10.82 -15.07 -15.00
N LEU A 452 -9.50 -15.18 -15.15
CA LEU A 452 -8.65 -16.05 -14.36
C LEU A 452 -7.30 -15.36 -14.12
N LEU A 453 -6.91 -15.21 -12.85
CA LEU A 453 -5.53 -14.93 -12.47
C LEU A 453 -4.91 -16.23 -11.96
N HIS A 454 -3.77 -16.60 -12.51
CA HIS A 454 -2.89 -17.58 -11.90
C HIS A 454 -1.75 -16.85 -11.17
N LEU A 455 -1.57 -17.13 -9.88
CA LEU A 455 -0.51 -16.56 -9.05
C LEU A 455 0.39 -17.67 -8.50
N GLU A 456 1.68 -17.57 -8.76
CA GLU A 456 2.71 -18.50 -8.24
C GLU A 456 3.78 -17.71 -7.49
N VAL A 457 4.29 -18.29 -6.40
CA VAL A 457 5.45 -17.75 -5.67
C VAL A 457 6.49 -18.85 -5.54
N PHE A 458 7.72 -18.60 -6.01
CA PHE A 458 8.76 -19.62 -6.03
C PHE A 458 10.16 -19.09 -5.71
N SER A 459 11.09 -19.99 -5.39
CA SER A 459 12.50 -19.69 -5.18
C SER A 459 13.39 -20.75 -5.81
N CYS A 460 14.47 -20.33 -6.47
CA CYS A 460 15.55 -21.21 -6.93
C CYS A 460 16.68 -21.34 -5.89
N ASP A 461 16.61 -20.60 -4.78
CA ASP A 461 17.60 -20.69 -3.69
C ASP A 461 17.39 -21.97 -2.85
N ASP A 462 18.36 -22.27 -1.98
CA ASP A 462 18.28 -23.39 -1.03
C ASP A 462 17.32 -23.06 0.14
N VAL A 463 16.03 -23.33 -0.08
CA VAL A 463 14.97 -23.08 0.90
C VAL A 463 15.15 -23.86 2.20
N PRO A 464 15.49 -25.17 2.21
CA PRO A 464 15.79 -25.89 3.45
C PRO A 464 16.91 -25.24 4.27
N ALA A 465 18.01 -24.83 3.62
CA ALA A 465 19.10 -24.15 4.31
C ALA A 465 18.67 -22.78 4.88
N PHE A 466 17.89 -22.01 4.11
CA PHE A 466 17.34 -20.73 4.56
C PHE A 466 16.41 -20.89 5.78
N ILE A 467 15.48 -21.86 5.76
CA ILE A 467 14.56 -22.12 6.88
C ILE A 467 15.34 -22.54 8.13
N CYS A 468 16.38 -23.38 7.98
CA CYS A 468 17.25 -23.77 9.10
C CYS A 468 17.93 -22.54 9.74
N GLN A 469 18.46 -21.63 8.92
CA GLN A 469 19.03 -20.37 9.39
C GLN A 469 17.97 -19.47 10.03
N SER A 470 16.77 -19.42 9.46
CA SER A 470 15.64 -18.61 9.95
C SER A 470 15.20 -19.07 11.34
N ARG A 471 15.06 -20.38 11.55
CA ARG A 471 14.75 -20.98 12.85
C ARG A 471 15.82 -20.67 13.89
N THR A 472 17.09 -20.79 13.52
CA THR A 472 18.22 -20.46 14.41
C THR A 472 18.21 -18.99 14.81
N TRP A 473 17.91 -18.11 13.85
CA TRP A 473 17.79 -16.68 14.10
C TRP A 473 16.59 -16.37 15.02
N ALA A 474 15.43 -16.96 14.73
CA ALA A 474 14.18 -16.73 15.46
C ALA A 474 14.23 -17.12 16.95
N GLN A 475 15.08 -18.09 17.33
CA GLN A 475 15.33 -18.45 18.74
C GLN A 475 15.82 -17.28 19.60
N ASN A 476 16.45 -16.27 18.98
CA ASN A 476 16.99 -15.10 19.68
C ASN A 476 16.00 -13.91 19.73
N LEU A 477 14.78 -14.09 19.20
CA LEU A 477 13.78 -13.02 19.19
C LEU A 477 13.12 -12.84 20.57
N PRO A 478 12.80 -11.59 20.94
CA PRO A 478 11.97 -11.31 22.09
C PRO A 478 10.60 -12.00 22.00
N ASN A 479 9.98 -12.27 23.15
CA ASN A 479 8.66 -12.93 23.19
C ASN A 479 7.57 -12.10 22.50
N GLU A 480 7.74 -10.77 22.45
CA GLU A 480 6.85 -9.83 21.79
C GLU A 480 6.81 -10.02 20.26
N GLU A 481 7.85 -10.61 19.68
CA GLU A 481 7.93 -10.95 18.26
C GLU A 481 7.38 -12.36 17.93
N LYS A 482 6.89 -13.09 18.95
CA LYS A 482 6.23 -14.39 18.80
C LYS A 482 4.72 -14.22 18.61
N THR A 483 4.35 -13.70 17.44
CA THR A 483 3.00 -13.27 17.07
C THR A 483 2.06 -14.40 16.65
N LEU A 484 2.49 -15.66 16.68
CA LEU A 484 1.67 -16.82 16.31
C LEU A 484 1.36 -17.67 17.54
N LEU A 485 0.10 -18.06 17.72
CA LEU A 485 -0.35 -18.97 18.76
C LEU A 485 -0.67 -20.34 18.12
N LYS A 486 0.17 -21.35 18.37
CA LYS A 486 -0.13 -22.73 17.96
C LYS A 486 -1.02 -23.39 19.01
N VAL A 487 -2.15 -23.92 18.55
CA VAL A 487 -3.03 -24.81 19.29
C VAL A 487 -2.67 -26.24 18.88
N HIS A 488 -2.39 -27.09 19.87
CA HIS A 488 -1.96 -28.47 19.62
C HIS A 488 -3.14 -29.46 19.73
N ALA A 489 -3.22 -30.40 18.79
CA ALA A 489 -4.13 -31.53 18.83
C ALA A 489 -3.90 -32.37 20.10
N GLY A 490 -4.99 -32.79 20.76
CA GLY A 490 -4.98 -33.62 21.96
C GLY A 490 -4.43 -32.95 23.23
N ALA A 491 -3.96 -31.69 23.15
CA ALA A 491 -3.41 -31.00 24.30
C ALA A 491 -4.49 -30.43 25.24
N SER A 492 -5.69 -30.15 24.71
CA SER A 492 -6.82 -29.61 25.49
C SER A 492 -8.16 -29.78 24.78
N LYS A 493 -9.16 -29.02 25.24
CA LYS A 493 -10.55 -28.97 24.80
C LYS A 493 -11.02 -27.52 24.65
N LEU A 494 -12.03 -27.31 23.82
CA LEU A 494 -12.83 -26.09 23.83
C LEU A 494 -13.99 -26.24 24.80
N ILE A 495 -14.13 -25.28 25.71
CA ILE A 495 -15.26 -25.21 26.65
C ILE A 495 -16.44 -24.53 25.94
N PRO A 496 -17.60 -25.19 25.79
CA PRO A 496 -18.76 -24.60 25.13
C PRO A 496 -19.16 -23.29 25.78
N HIS A 497 -19.50 -22.29 24.96
CA HIS A 497 -19.99 -21.03 25.49
C HIS A 497 -21.35 -21.22 26.18
N ARG A 498 -21.50 -20.54 27.31
CA ARG A 498 -22.72 -20.43 28.10
C ARG A 498 -23.00 -18.95 28.33
N GLU A 499 -24.27 -18.57 28.41
CA GLU A 499 -24.70 -17.17 28.61
C GLU A 499 -24.11 -16.52 29.87
N ASP A 500 -23.71 -17.33 30.87
CA ASP A 500 -23.12 -16.85 32.11
C ASP A 500 -21.61 -16.57 32.00
N ILE A 501 -20.94 -17.00 30.93
CA ILE A 501 -19.50 -16.81 30.73
C ILE A 501 -19.21 -15.36 30.31
N LYS A 502 -18.46 -14.66 31.15
CA LYS A 502 -18.02 -13.26 30.96
C LYS A 502 -16.81 -12.97 31.85
N SER A 503 -16.22 -11.78 31.76
CA SER A 503 -15.02 -11.45 32.55
C SER A 503 -15.20 -11.61 34.08
N SER A 504 -16.42 -11.46 34.60
CA SER A 504 -16.72 -11.67 36.03
C SER A 504 -17.03 -13.13 36.41
N ASN A 505 -17.16 -14.02 35.43
CA ASN A 505 -17.42 -15.45 35.58
C ASN A 505 -16.75 -16.20 34.42
N PRO A 506 -15.41 -16.29 34.43
CA PRO A 506 -14.65 -16.91 33.35
C PRO A 506 -14.86 -18.43 33.28
N PRO A 507 -14.54 -19.10 32.16
CA PRO A 507 -14.53 -20.55 32.08
C PRO A 507 -13.49 -21.17 33.04
N ASN A 508 -13.69 -22.43 33.43
CA ASN A 508 -12.69 -23.19 34.20
C ASN A 508 -12.16 -24.37 33.37
N LEU A 509 -10.86 -24.66 33.47
CA LEU A 509 -10.23 -25.80 32.77
C LEU A 509 -10.88 -27.16 33.08
N SER A 510 -11.51 -27.30 34.25
CA SER A 510 -12.24 -28.50 34.65
C SER A 510 -13.62 -28.64 34.00
N ASP A 511 -14.17 -27.57 33.39
CA ASP A 511 -15.49 -27.60 32.76
C ASP A 511 -15.53 -28.65 31.63
N ALA A 512 -16.69 -29.27 31.39
CA ALA A 512 -16.85 -30.17 30.26
C ALA A 512 -16.58 -29.43 28.93
N GLY A 513 -15.94 -30.11 27.98
CA GLY A 513 -15.62 -29.52 26.68
C GLY A 513 -15.28 -30.56 25.62
N ALA A 514 -15.21 -30.12 24.37
CA ALA A 514 -14.88 -30.95 23.23
C ALA A 514 -13.36 -30.96 23.00
N GLU A 515 -12.76 -32.15 23.00
CA GLU A 515 -11.32 -32.32 22.77
C GLU A 515 -10.91 -31.79 21.40
N ILE A 516 -9.81 -31.05 21.35
CA ILE A 516 -9.27 -30.49 20.10
C ILE A 516 -8.52 -31.61 19.37
N GLY A 517 -8.96 -31.94 18.16
CA GLY A 517 -8.36 -33.03 17.36
C GLY A 517 -7.36 -32.58 16.30
N VAL A 518 -7.14 -31.28 16.13
CA VAL A 518 -6.34 -30.71 15.04
C VAL A 518 -5.35 -29.66 15.54
N ASP A 519 -4.18 -29.60 14.90
CA ASP A 519 -3.25 -28.50 15.05
C ASP A 519 -3.77 -27.28 14.28
N LEU A 520 -3.62 -26.09 14.87
CA LEU A 520 -3.92 -24.84 14.18
C LEU A 520 -3.07 -23.70 14.71
N ILE A 521 -2.47 -22.92 13.82
CA ILE A 521 -1.71 -21.71 14.14
C ILE A 521 -2.61 -20.50 13.93
N LEU A 522 -2.85 -19.75 15.00
CA LEU A 522 -3.67 -18.55 15.04
C LEU A 522 -2.78 -17.31 15.10
N PRO A 523 -2.83 -16.41 14.10
CA PRO A 523 -2.14 -15.14 14.19
C PRO A 523 -2.67 -14.25 15.31
N GLN A 524 -1.80 -13.49 15.99
CA GLN A 524 -2.20 -12.61 17.10
C GLN A 524 -3.25 -11.59 16.67
N ASN A 525 -3.14 -11.02 15.47
CA ASN A 525 -4.12 -10.05 15.00
C ASN A 525 -5.52 -10.66 14.75
N LEU A 526 -5.61 -11.97 14.47
CA LEU A 526 -6.89 -12.68 14.39
C LEU A 526 -7.52 -12.77 15.78
N LEU A 527 -6.71 -13.08 16.81
CA LEU A 527 -7.14 -13.09 18.20
C LEU A 527 -7.54 -11.69 18.69
N ASP A 528 -6.77 -10.66 18.33
CA ASP A 528 -7.06 -9.27 18.70
C ASP A 528 -8.34 -8.76 18.04
N ALA A 529 -8.59 -9.17 16.80
CA ALA A 529 -9.78 -8.83 16.02
C ALA A 529 -11.06 -9.53 16.51
N LEU A 530 -10.96 -10.51 17.42
CA LEU A 530 -12.14 -11.09 18.06
C LEU A 530 -12.91 -9.99 18.82
N PRO A 531 -14.26 -10.06 18.84
CA PRO A 531 -15.08 -9.10 19.56
C PRO A 531 -14.81 -9.18 21.08
N ALA A 532 -15.14 -8.12 21.82
CA ALA A 532 -14.78 -8.01 23.23
C ALA A 532 -15.37 -9.15 24.09
N GLU A 533 -16.59 -9.57 23.76
CA GLU A 533 -17.29 -10.69 24.38
C GLU A 533 -16.69 -12.07 24.07
N ALA A 534 -15.77 -12.16 23.11
CA ALA A 534 -15.03 -13.38 22.76
C ALA A 534 -13.62 -13.42 23.37
N LYS A 535 -13.28 -12.45 24.24
CA LYS A 535 -11.97 -12.31 24.88
C LYS A 535 -12.14 -12.14 26.38
N ILE A 536 -11.51 -12.99 27.18
CA ILE A 536 -11.50 -12.85 28.64
C ILE A 536 -10.06 -12.95 29.12
N LYS A 537 -9.64 -11.98 29.93
CA LYS A 537 -8.32 -11.99 30.59
C LYS A 537 -8.51 -12.17 32.09
N VAL A 538 -7.94 -13.23 32.64
CA VAL A 538 -7.94 -13.51 34.08
C VAL A 538 -6.56 -13.20 34.63
N ALA A 539 -6.47 -12.22 35.54
CA ALA A 539 -5.21 -11.82 36.14
C ALA A 539 -4.61 -12.94 37.00
N ALA A 540 -3.28 -12.99 37.08
CA ALA A 540 -2.58 -13.88 37.99
C ALA A 540 -3.03 -13.61 39.44
N SER A 541 -3.20 -14.67 40.22
CA SER A 541 -3.60 -14.57 41.63
C SER A 541 -2.61 -15.32 42.51
N ASN A 542 -2.28 -14.71 43.66
CA ASN A 542 -1.40 -15.32 44.65
C ASN A 542 -2.16 -15.40 45.97
N THR A 543 -2.55 -16.62 46.35
CA THR A 543 -3.27 -16.89 47.59
C THR A 543 -2.40 -17.72 48.54
N ALA A 544 -2.74 -17.74 49.83
CA ALA A 544 -2.03 -18.53 50.84
C ALA A 544 -1.99 -20.05 50.54
N THR A 545 -2.83 -20.52 49.62
CA THR A 545 -2.99 -21.93 49.22
C THR A 545 -2.51 -22.23 47.80
N GLY A 546 -1.99 -21.25 47.04
CA GLY A 546 -1.45 -21.48 45.69
C GLY A 546 -1.32 -20.22 44.83
N CYS A 547 -0.47 -20.31 43.81
CA CYS A 547 -0.26 -19.30 42.76
C CYS A 547 -0.93 -19.76 41.46
N THR A 548 -1.75 -18.90 40.84
CA THR A 548 -2.32 -19.13 39.50
C THR A 548 -1.73 -18.12 38.53
N PRO A 549 -1.22 -18.55 37.35
CA PRO A 549 -0.70 -17.63 36.34
C PRO A 549 -1.84 -16.79 35.73
N GLU A 550 -1.47 -15.74 35.00
CA GLU A 550 -2.39 -15.02 34.14
C GLU A 550 -2.88 -15.96 33.02
N THR A 551 -4.15 -15.84 32.63
CA THR A 551 -4.74 -16.69 31.57
C THR A 551 -5.57 -15.84 30.62
N ASN A 552 -5.26 -15.94 29.32
CA ASN A 552 -6.12 -15.41 28.27
C ASN A 552 -7.06 -16.51 27.78
N TRP A 553 -8.32 -16.16 27.60
CA TRP A 553 -9.36 -17.02 27.07
C TRP A 553 -9.88 -16.44 25.77
N TRP A 554 -9.84 -17.26 24.72
CA TRP A 554 -10.24 -16.90 23.38
C TRP A 554 -11.44 -17.75 22.97
N ARG A 555 -12.58 -17.13 22.64
CA ARG A 555 -13.70 -17.86 22.05
C ARG A 555 -13.47 -18.05 20.57
N LEU A 556 -13.27 -19.30 20.16
CA LEU A 556 -12.96 -19.72 18.81
C LEU A 556 -14.14 -20.52 18.28
N ASP A 557 -14.84 -19.95 17.30
CA ASP A 557 -16.00 -20.57 16.66
C ASP A 557 -15.68 -20.88 15.19
N ASN A 558 -15.97 -22.11 14.75
CA ASN A 558 -15.75 -22.64 13.40
C ASN A 558 -14.29 -22.62 12.90
N LEU A 559 -13.32 -22.66 13.82
CA LEU A 559 -11.88 -22.66 13.49
C LEU A 559 -11.20 -24.01 13.71
N LEU A 560 -11.69 -24.81 14.66
CA LEU A 560 -11.08 -26.06 15.10
C LEU A 560 -12.05 -27.23 14.87
N ALA A 561 -11.51 -28.45 14.92
CA ALA A 561 -12.28 -29.69 14.90
C ALA A 561 -11.91 -30.63 16.05
N ASP A 562 -12.81 -31.56 16.36
CA ASP A 562 -12.53 -32.71 17.21
C ASP A 562 -11.79 -33.83 16.46
N LYS A 563 -11.49 -34.93 17.15
CA LYS A 563 -10.80 -36.12 16.61
C LYS A 563 -11.56 -36.82 15.48
N ASP A 564 -12.86 -36.57 15.36
CA ASP A 564 -13.74 -37.13 14.33
C ASP A 564 -13.92 -36.14 13.16
N ALA A 565 -13.04 -35.13 13.11
CA ALA A 565 -13.00 -34.05 12.13
C ALA A 565 -14.29 -33.22 12.05
N GLN A 566 -15.07 -33.17 13.14
CA GLN A 566 -16.26 -32.33 13.25
C GLN A 566 -15.90 -30.94 13.78
N PRO A 567 -16.41 -29.85 13.17
CA PRO A 567 -16.17 -28.50 13.68
C PRO A 567 -16.64 -28.33 15.12
N ILE A 568 -15.80 -27.70 15.95
CA ILE A 568 -16.08 -27.41 17.36
C ILE A 568 -16.03 -25.90 17.64
N ASN A 569 -16.79 -25.48 18.66
CA ASN A 569 -16.94 -24.08 19.07
C ASN A 569 -16.71 -23.96 20.57
N GLY A 570 -16.04 -22.90 21.03
CA GLY A 570 -15.93 -22.63 22.45
C GLY A 570 -14.68 -21.86 22.86
N TRP A 571 -14.43 -21.86 24.16
CA TRP A 571 -13.35 -21.12 24.81
C TRP A 571 -12.09 -21.96 24.90
N LEU A 572 -11.00 -21.41 24.35
CA LEU A 572 -9.63 -21.91 24.48
C LEU A 572 -8.90 -21.13 25.57
N ALA A 573 -8.24 -21.83 26.49
CA ALA A 573 -7.27 -21.21 27.40
C ALA A 573 -5.88 -21.17 26.77
N GLU A 574 -5.29 -19.99 26.71
CA GLU A 574 -3.87 -19.82 26.42
C GLU A 574 -3.06 -20.10 27.69
N GLN A 575 -2.32 -21.21 27.69
CA GLN A 575 -1.43 -21.60 28.77
C GLN A 575 -0.34 -22.56 28.27
N ASP A 576 0.76 -22.65 29.01
CA ASP A 576 1.84 -23.60 28.76
C ASP A 576 1.28 -25.04 28.69
N LEU A 577 1.83 -25.83 27.76
CA LEU A 577 1.43 -27.21 27.42
C LEU A 577 0.10 -27.35 26.66
N ILE A 578 -0.74 -26.32 26.57
CA ILE A 578 -1.93 -26.30 25.68
C ILE A 578 -1.62 -25.58 24.37
N THR A 579 -0.97 -24.44 24.48
CA THR A 579 -0.61 -23.58 23.35
C THR A 579 0.86 -23.20 23.41
N THR A 580 1.45 -22.88 22.26
CA THR A 580 2.82 -22.34 22.18
C THR A 580 2.86 -21.08 21.33
N ARG A 581 3.72 -20.14 21.73
CA ARG A 581 3.97 -18.89 21.00
C ARG A 581 5.15 -19.08 20.05
N HIS A 582 4.98 -18.67 18.80
CA HIS A 582 5.94 -18.83 17.72
C HIS A 582 6.14 -17.53 16.94
N SER A 583 7.33 -17.35 16.38
CA SER A 583 7.59 -16.31 15.39
C SER A 583 7.30 -16.84 13.98
N PRO A 584 6.80 -16.03 13.04
CA PRO A 584 6.70 -16.46 11.63
C PRO A 584 8.04 -16.91 11.03
N TRP A 585 9.17 -16.44 11.56
CA TRP A 585 10.52 -16.83 11.15
C TRP A 585 10.96 -18.20 11.68
N GLU A 586 10.16 -18.84 12.54
CA GLU A 586 10.35 -20.25 12.91
C GLU A 586 9.80 -21.20 11.84
N TRP A 587 8.97 -20.72 10.90
CA TRP A 587 8.32 -21.57 9.89
C TRP A 587 7.63 -22.78 10.52
N GLU A 588 6.92 -22.54 11.64
CA GLU A 588 6.20 -23.57 12.38
C GLU A 588 5.09 -24.16 11.50
N GLY A 589 5.00 -25.50 11.46
CA GLY A 589 4.04 -26.24 10.63
C GLY A 589 4.43 -26.43 9.17
N PHE A 590 5.54 -25.84 8.69
CA PHE A 590 5.98 -25.99 7.30
C PHE A 590 6.75 -27.29 7.05
N ASP A 591 6.34 -28.00 6.00
CA ASP A 591 7.02 -29.15 5.43
C ASP A 591 7.66 -28.78 4.08
N TYR A 592 8.84 -29.33 3.81
CA TYR A 592 9.53 -29.15 2.54
C TYR A 592 9.71 -30.49 1.84
N LEU A 593 9.10 -30.63 0.67
CA LEU A 593 9.03 -31.87 -0.08
C LEU A 593 9.74 -31.69 -1.41
N GLU A 594 10.62 -32.62 -1.79
CA GLU A 594 11.08 -32.71 -3.18
C GLU A 594 10.19 -33.72 -3.89
N ASP A 595 9.40 -33.24 -4.85
CA ASP A 595 8.50 -34.12 -5.58
C ASP A 595 9.22 -34.81 -6.74
N THR A 596 8.76 -36.01 -7.04
CA THR A 596 9.33 -36.90 -8.07
C THR A 596 8.29 -37.36 -9.08
N ASP A 597 7.08 -36.80 -8.99
CA ASP A 597 5.99 -37.13 -9.89
C ASP A 597 6.27 -36.60 -11.30
N THR A 598 6.02 -37.44 -12.30
CA THR A 598 6.09 -37.07 -13.72
C THR A 598 4.69 -36.73 -14.21
N PRO A 599 4.53 -35.95 -15.30
CA PRO A 599 3.22 -35.76 -15.91
C PRO A 599 2.52 -37.08 -16.24
N ARG A 600 3.27 -38.08 -16.73
CA ARG A 600 2.75 -39.41 -17.07
C ARG A 600 2.18 -40.13 -15.85
N SER A 601 2.90 -40.16 -14.74
CA SER A 601 2.43 -40.80 -13.50
C SER A 601 1.23 -40.06 -12.91
N GLY A 602 1.26 -38.73 -12.86
CA GLY A 602 0.14 -37.92 -12.39
C GLY A 602 -1.13 -38.10 -13.22
N LEU A 603 -1.02 -38.08 -14.55
CA LEU A 603 -2.18 -38.27 -15.43
C LEU A 603 -2.72 -39.70 -15.36
N ALA A 604 -1.85 -40.71 -15.37
CA ALA A 604 -2.27 -42.11 -15.23
C ALA A 604 -3.04 -42.33 -13.92
N TYR A 605 -2.54 -41.76 -12.81
CA TYR A 605 -3.23 -41.80 -11.52
C TYR A 605 -4.60 -41.11 -11.57
N TYR A 606 -4.68 -39.91 -12.16
CA TYR A 606 -5.93 -39.18 -12.33
C TYR A 606 -6.96 -39.97 -13.15
N LEU A 607 -6.55 -40.55 -14.28
CA LEU A 607 -7.43 -41.36 -15.13
C LEU A 607 -7.89 -42.63 -14.40
N ASN A 608 -7.02 -43.26 -13.60
CA ASN A 608 -7.40 -44.41 -12.77
C ASN A 608 -8.42 -44.02 -11.67
N THR A 609 -8.17 -42.97 -10.90
CA THR A 609 -9.08 -42.56 -9.81
C THR A 609 -10.43 -42.08 -10.32
N THR A 610 -10.47 -41.51 -11.53
CA THR A 610 -11.71 -41.11 -12.23
C THR A 610 -12.36 -42.24 -13.05
N ARG A 611 -11.82 -43.46 -13.00
CA ARG A 611 -12.32 -44.66 -13.71
C ARG A 611 -12.38 -44.49 -15.24
N ARG A 612 -11.40 -43.80 -15.80
CA ARG A 612 -11.25 -43.55 -17.25
C ARG A 612 -10.29 -44.52 -17.95
N LEU A 613 -9.53 -45.31 -17.19
CA LEU A 613 -8.73 -46.42 -17.73
C LEU A 613 -9.56 -47.72 -17.77
N SER A 614 -9.41 -48.49 -18.83
CA SER A 614 -9.82 -49.91 -18.87
C SER A 614 -8.96 -50.76 -17.94
N ASP A 615 -9.39 -52.00 -17.66
CA ASP A 615 -8.63 -52.93 -16.79
C ASP A 615 -7.24 -53.25 -17.36
N ASP A 616 -7.12 -53.40 -18.68
CA ASP A 616 -5.84 -53.68 -19.36
C ASP A 616 -4.91 -52.45 -19.34
N GLU A 617 -5.45 -51.25 -19.56
CA GLU A 617 -4.68 -49.99 -19.45
C GLU A 617 -4.22 -49.78 -18.01
N LYS A 618 -5.10 -49.99 -17.03
CA LYS A 618 -4.75 -49.88 -15.62
C LYS A 618 -3.59 -50.82 -15.26
N ALA A 619 -3.64 -52.08 -15.71
CA ALA A 619 -2.55 -53.02 -15.50
C ALA A 619 -1.24 -52.54 -16.16
N SER A 620 -1.33 -51.97 -17.36
CA SER A 620 -0.19 -51.45 -18.12
C SER A 620 0.45 -50.22 -17.47
N TYR A 621 -0.35 -49.36 -16.83
CA TYR A 621 0.10 -48.13 -16.17
C TYR A 621 0.28 -48.26 -14.65
N GLN A 622 0.15 -49.46 -14.07
CA GLN A 622 0.16 -49.65 -12.61
C GLN A 622 1.42 -49.10 -11.94
N GLY A 623 2.60 -49.24 -12.56
CA GLY A 623 3.84 -48.67 -12.01
C GLY A 623 3.83 -47.14 -11.94
N ALA A 624 3.26 -46.49 -12.96
CA ALA A 624 3.13 -45.03 -13.01
C ALA A 624 2.06 -44.53 -12.01
N ILE A 625 0.95 -45.26 -11.90
CA ILE A 625 -0.09 -45.00 -10.89
C ILE A 625 0.50 -45.08 -9.48
N ASP A 626 1.25 -46.15 -9.17
CA ASP A 626 1.88 -46.36 -7.87
C ASP A 626 2.92 -45.29 -7.54
N GLN A 627 3.71 -44.86 -8.52
CA GLN A 627 4.70 -43.78 -8.35
C GLN A 627 4.03 -42.48 -7.92
N SER A 628 2.95 -42.09 -8.61
CA SER A 628 2.19 -40.89 -8.30
C SER A 628 1.48 -41.00 -6.94
N ASP A 629 0.80 -42.12 -6.69
CA ASP A 629 0.04 -42.39 -5.46
C ASP A 629 0.92 -42.34 -4.20
N LYS A 630 2.11 -42.94 -4.29
CA LYS A 630 3.10 -43.02 -3.20
C LYS A 630 4.13 -41.89 -3.26
N GLY A 631 3.91 -40.89 -4.12
CA GLY A 631 4.78 -39.73 -4.26
C GLY A 631 4.79 -38.88 -2.98
N PRO A 632 5.86 -38.09 -2.73
CA PRO A 632 6.00 -37.31 -1.50
C PRO A 632 4.83 -36.37 -1.22
N VAL A 633 4.35 -35.66 -2.25
CA VAL A 633 3.23 -34.71 -2.13
C VAL A 633 1.92 -35.43 -1.79
N ARG A 634 1.54 -36.47 -2.55
CA ARG A 634 0.29 -37.21 -2.28
C ARG A 634 0.32 -37.94 -0.95
N THR A 635 1.45 -38.56 -0.58
CA THR A 635 1.64 -39.15 0.75
C THR A 635 1.36 -38.13 1.85
N ARG A 636 1.91 -36.92 1.71
CA ARG A 636 1.68 -35.87 2.70
C ARG A 636 0.24 -35.36 2.70
N LEU A 637 -0.41 -35.27 1.53
CA LEU A 637 -1.84 -34.92 1.45
C LEU A 637 -2.72 -35.99 2.09
N TYR A 638 -2.38 -37.29 1.98
CA TYR A 638 -3.08 -38.36 2.68
C TYR A 638 -3.03 -38.15 4.20
N ASP A 639 -1.87 -37.80 4.76
CA ASP A 639 -1.74 -37.51 6.19
C ASP A 639 -2.62 -36.32 6.65
N ILE A 640 -2.87 -35.36 5.76
CA ILE A 640 -3.67 -34.15 6.06
C ILE A 640 -5.17 -34.40 5.89
N ILE A 641 -5.59 -35.11 4.84
CA ILE A 641 -6.99 -35.12 4.35
C ILE A 641 -7.70 -36.45 4.59
N ASP A 642 -6.99 -37.59 4.60
CA ASP A 642 -7.59 -38.93 4.50
C ASP A 642 -8.13 -39.48 5.82
N SER A 643 -9.08 -38.75 6.41
CA SER A 643 -9.80 -39.17 7.61
C SER A 643 -10.82 -40.29 7.33
N ASN A 644 -11.26 -40.46 6.08
CA ASN A 644 -12.23 -41.48 5.66
C ASN A 644 -11.58 -42.79 5.16
N ARG A 645 -10.26 -42.81 4.95
CA ARG A 645 -9.45 -43.99 4.58
C ARG A 645 -9.94 -44.70 3.32
N ASP A 646 -10.47 -43.96 2.36
CA ASP A 646 -10.92 -44.56 1.10
C ASP A 646 -9.76 -44.77 0.09
N GLY A 647 -8.57 -44.29 0.45
CA GLY A 647 -7.33 -44.47 -0.30
C GLY A 647 -7.28 -43.69 -1.60
N LYS A 648 -8.07 -42.63 -1.76
CA LYS A 648 -8.09 -41.81 -2.99
C LYS A 648 -7.76 -40.35 -2.66
N MET A 649 -6.95 -39.74 -3.54
CA MET A 649 -6.59 -38.33 -3.46
C MET A 649 -6.99 -37.65 -4.76
N THR A 650 -8.13 -36.98 -4.74
CA THR A 650 -8.73 -36.30 -5.89
C THR A 650 -8.77 -34.79 -5.66
N SER A 651 -8.85 -34.02 -6.75
CA SER A 651 -9.03 -32.56 -6.66
C SER A 651 -10.28 -32.14 -5.89
N LYS A 652 -11.32 -32.99 -5.85
CA LYS A 652 -12.53 -32.77 -5.03
C LYS A 652 -12.28 -32.93 -3.54
N GLU A 653 -11.43 -33.88 -3.14
CA GLU A 653 -11.05 -34.05 -1.74
C GLU A 653 -10.18 -32.89 -1.27
N ILE A 654 -9.24 -32.44 -2.12
CA ILE A 654 -8.45 -31.22 -1.85
C ILE A 654 -9.39 -30.02 -1.71
N GLN A 655 -10.35 -29.86 -2.63
CA GLN A 655 -11.33 -28.78 -2.56
C GLN A 655 -12.12 -28.80 -1.24
N ALA A 656 -12.65 -29.95 -0.85
CA ALA A 656 -13.40 -30.11 0.39
C ALA A 656 -12.52 -29.91 1.64
N ALA A 657 -11.24 -30.26 1.57
CA ALA A 657 -10.27 -30.00 2.62
C ALA A 657 -10.00 -28.50 2.76
N LEU A 658 -9.85 -27.78 1.65
CA LEU A 658 -9.62 -26.33 1.66
C LEU A 658 -10.79 -25.54 2.28
N GLU A 659 -12.00 -26.10 2.37
CA GLU A 659 -13.12 -25.46 3.08
C GLU A 659 -12.93 -25.43 4.61
N LYS A 660 -12.01 -26.25 5.13
CA LYS A 660 -11.74 -26.40 6.57
C LYS A 660 -10.47 -25.63 6.95
N PRO A 661 -10.51 -24.69 7.91
CA PRO A 661 -9.35 -23.86 8.25
C PRO A 661 -8.06 -24.62 8.57
N TRP A 662 -8.15 -25.72 9.34
CA TRP A 662 -6.99 -26.52 9.75
C TRP A 662 -6.35 -27.28 8.58
N HIS A 663 -7.15 -27.88 7.68
CA HIS A 663 -6.61 -28.51 6.48
C HIS A 663 -6.08 -27.46 5.49
N ALA A 664 -6.80 -26.35 5.28
CA ALA A 664 -6.36 -25.29 4.39
C ALA A 664 -5.00 -24.73 4.81
N GLN A 665 -4.81 -24.47 6.11
CA GLN A 665 -3.53 -24.05 6.65
C GLN A 665 -2.44 -25.11 6.41
N SER A 666 -2.70 -26.37 6.78
CA SER A 666 -1.72 -27.44 6.63
C SER A 666 -1.30 -27.68 5.16
N ILE A 667 -2.24 -27.66 4.22
CA ILE A 667 -1.95 -27.73 2.77
C ILE A 667 -1.11 -26.53 2.31
N SER A 668 -1.43 -25.33 2.80
CA SER A 668 -0.72 -24.10 2.43
C SER A 668 0.70 -23.97 3.01
N GLN A 669 1.05 -24.86 3.94
CA GLN A 669 2.37 -24.94 4.58
C GLN A 669 3.29 -25.96 3.91
N LEU A 670 2.82 -26.65 2.87
CA LEU A 670 3.67 -27.46 2.01
C LEU A 670 4.50 -26.53 1.13
N VAL A 671 5.83 -26.67 1.17
CA VAL A 671 6.77 -25.99 0.27
C VAL A 671 7.42 -27.05 -0.59
N THR A 672 7.05 -27.11 -1.87
CA THR A 672 7.38 -28.25 -2.71
C THR A 672 8.38 -27.85 -3.78
N LYS A 673 9.46 -28.61 -3.91
CA LYS A 673 10.39 -28.50 -5.03
C LYS A 673 9.86 -29.33 -6.19
N HIS A 674 9.52 -28.65 -7.27
CA HIS A 674 9.03 -29.29 -8.49
C HIS A 674 9.44 -28.45 -9.70
N GLU A 675 9.48 -29.08 -10.87
CA GLU A 675 9.58 -28.39 -12.14
C GLU A 675 8.35 -27.51 -12.41
N SER A 676 8.58 -26.24 -12.75
CA SER A 676 7.53 -25.26 -13.04
C SER A 676 6.66 -25.70 -14.22
N GLU A 677 5.37 -25.39 -14.16
CA GLU A 677 4.43 -25.60 -15.29
C GLU A 677 4.69 -24.63 -16.45
N TRP A 678 5.52 -23.61 -16.22
CA TRP A 678 5.90 -22.58 -17.20
C TRP A 678 7.23 -22.86 -17.92
N PHE A 679 7.80 -24.05 -17.70
CA PHE A 679 8.99 -24.55 -18.38
C PHE A 679 8.60 -25.55 -19.49
N TRP A 680 9.00 -25.22 -20.72
CA TRP A 680 8.73 -26.08 -21.88
C TRP A 680 9.88 -27.06 -22.13
N ASP A 681 9.54 -28.35 -22.12
CA ASP A 681 10.36 -29.44 -22.67
C ASP A 681 9.46 -30.38 -23.48
N ALA A 682 9.78 -30.58 -24.76
CA ALA A 682 9.00 -31.43 -25.63
C ALA A 682 8.97 -32.89 -25.15
N ALA A 683 10.12 -33.43 -24.72
CA ALA A 683 10.22 -34.83 -24.30
C ALA A 683 9.27 -35.14 -23.14
N ARG A 684 9.16 -34.22 -22.19
CA ARG A 684 8.26 -34.31 -21.04
C ARG A 684 6.78 -34.40 -21.44
N TRP A 685 6.35 -33.63 -22.43
CA TRP A 685 4.97 -33.66 -22.91
C TRP A 685 4.70 -34.84 -23.85
N ASP A 686 5.72 -35.30 -24.58
CA ASP A 686 5.65 -36.50 -25.42
C ASP A 686 5.42 -37.78 -24.58
N GLU A 687 5.81 -37.79 -23.29
CA GLU A 687 5.50 -38.89 -22.37
C GLU A 687 3.99 -39.15 -22.17
N LEU A 688 3.15 -38.18 -22.49
CA LEU A 688 1.69 -38.28 -22.38
C LEU A 688 1.02 -38.82 -23.65
N ASP A 689 1.74 -38.99 -24.75
CA ASP A 689 1.15 -39.29 -26.07
C ASP A 689 0.26 -40.52 -26.06
N ASP A 690 0.74 -41.63 -25.47
CA ASP A 690 -0.03 -42.87 -25.35
C ASP A 690 -1.32 -42.66 -24.51
N LEU A 691 -1.22 -41.93 -23.39
CA LEU A 691 -2.37 -41.64 -22.51
C LEU A 691 -3.38 -40.68 -23.16
N MET A 692 -2.94 -39.89 -24.13
CA MET A 692 -3.76 -38.95 -24.90
C MET A 692 -4.23 -39.55 -26.23
N GLY A 693 -3.94 -40.84 -26.50
CA GLY A 693 -4.32 -41.51 -27.75
C GLY A 693 -3.66 -40.88 -28.98
N HIS A 694 -2.41 -40.45 -28.86
CA HIS A 694 -1.64 -39.79 -29.91
C HIS A 694 -0.52 -40.70 -30.41
N SER A 695 -0.39 -40.85 -31.73
CA SER A 695 0.78 -41.46 -32.37
C SER A 695 1.08 -40.79 -33.71
N ALA A 696 2.24 -41.09 -34.30
CA ALA A 696 2.59 -40.59 -35.63
C ALA A 696 1.63 -41.11 -36.73
N ASP A 697 1.10 -42.33 -36.57
CA ASP A 697 0.20 -42.96 -37.54
C ASP A 697 -1.28 -42.58 -37.32
N ASP A 698 -1.66 -42.23 -36.08
CA ASP A 698 -2.99 -41.75 -35.70
C ASP A 698 -2.87 -40.49 -34.82
N PRO A 699 -2.72 -39.30 -35.44
CA PRO A 699 -2.41 -38.09 -34.71
C PRO A 699 -3.67 -37.47 -34.09
N ASN A 700 -3.74 -37.48 -32.76
CA ASN A 700 -4.69 -36.66 -32.01
C ASN A 700 -4.37 -35.16 -32.19
N GLN A 701 -5.15 -34.48 -33.04
CA GLN A 701 -4.96 -33.06 -33.36
C GLN A 701 -5.23 -32.13 -32.16
N ASP A 702 -6.20 -32.46 -31.31
CA ASP A 702 -6.50 -31.64 -30.13
C ASP A 702 -5.32 -31.66 -29.14
N TRP A 703 -4.64 -32.80 -29.03
CA TRP A 703 -3.45 -32.93 -28.19
C TRP A 703 -2.24 -32.17 -28.76
N ILE A 704 -2.03 -32.21 -30.09
CA ILE A 704 -1.01 -31.39 -30.76
C ILE A 704 -1.25 -29.90 -30.47
N GLU A 705 -2.50 -29.46 -30.57
CA GLU A 705 -2.88 -28.06 -30.33
C GLU A 705 -2.65 -27.66 -28.86
N GLU A 706 -2.97 -28.53 -27.90
CA GLU A 706 -2.70 -28.27 -26.49
C GLU A 706 -1.18 -28.21 -26.20
N LYS A 707 -0.35 -29.08 -26.82
CA LYS A 707 1.12 -28.94 -26.73
C LYS A 707 1.60 -27.58 -27.25
N ASN A 708 1.07 -27.11 -28.39
CA ASN A 708 1.39 -25.79 -28.93
C ASN A 708 1.00 -24.67 -27.97
N ARG A 709 -0.17 -24.79 -27.33
CA ARG A 709 -0.64 -23.84 -26.32
C ARG A 709 0.27 -23.80 -25.10
N ILE A 710 0.63 -24.96 -24.54
CA ILE A 710 1.53 -25.07 -23.37
C ILE A 710 2.89 -24.43 -23.71
N LYS A 711 3.42 -24.69 -24.90
CA LYS A 711 4.65 -24.06 -25.39
C LYS A 711 4.52 -22.53 -25.45
N ALA A 712 3.39 -22.00 -25.92
CA ALA A 712 3.14 -20.56 -25.98
C ALA A 712 2.97 -19.91 -24.59
N LEU A 713 2.39 -20.63 -23.63
CA LEU A 713 2.26 -20.18 -22.24
C LEU A 713 3.61 -20.11 -21.53
N SER A 714 4.52 -21.02 -21.87
CA SER A 714 5.86 -21.10 -21.26
C SER A 714 6.68 -19.83 -21.48
N TRP A 715 7.53 -19.49 -20.50
CA TRP A 715 8.39 -18.31 -20.51
C TRP A 715 9.72 -18.52 -19.78
N TRP A 716 9.85 -19.60 -18.99
CA TRP A 716 10.98 -19.81 -18.08
C TRP A 716 12.34 -19.74 -18.77
N SER A 717 12.46 -20.43 -19.91
CA SER A 717 13.70 -20.49 -20.70
C SER A 717 14.11 -19.14 -21.29
N ASP A 718 13.17 -18.20 -21.47
CA ASP A 718 13.46 -16.86 -22.02
C ASP A 718 14.21 -15.98 -21.01
N VAL A 719 14.13 -16.29 -19.71
CA VAL A 719 14.68 -15.44 -18.64
C VAL A 719 15.67 -16.15 -17.73
N ALA A 720 15.73 -17.49 -17.73
CA ALA A 720 16.51 -18.28 -16.77
C ALA A 720 17.99 -17.88 -16.73
N GLY A 721 18.63 -17.70 -17.89
CA GLY A 721 20.04 -17.30 -17.98
C GLY A 721 20.31 -15.91 -17.39
N ASN A 722 19.45 -14.92 -17.68
CA ASN A 722 19.61 -13.54 -17.22
C ASN A 722 19.30 -13.39 -15.73
N LEU A 723 18.28 -14.11 -15.24
CA LEU A 723 17.82 -14.01 -13.85
C LEU A 723 18.47 -15.04 -12.93
N LYS A 724 19.35 -15.91 -13.46
CA LYS A 724 19.98 -17.03 -12.73
C LYS A 724 18.97 -18.00 -12.12
N LEU A 725 17.85 -18.23 -12.81
CA LEU A 725 16.92 -19.30 -12.43
C LEU A 725 17.52 -20.66 -12.79
N ASP A 726 16.99 -21.71 -12.17
CA ASP A 726 17.39 -23.07 -12.51
C ASP A 726 17.06 -23.38 -13.98
N ALA A 727 18.07 -23.81 -14.74
CA ALA A 727 17.95 -24.05 -16.18
C ALA A 727 17.08 -25.28 -16.53
N THR A 728 16.77 -26.13 -15.54
CA THR A 728 15.88 -27.30 -15.66
C THR A 728 14.45 -27.00 -15.21
N GLY A 729 14.10 -25.73 -14.97
CA GLY A 729 12.74 -25.35 -14.59
C GLY A 729 12.38 -25.67 -13.13
N LYS A 730 13.30 -26.21 -12.31
CA LYS A 730 13.01 -26.63 -10.94
C LYS A 730 13.10 -25.48 -9.95
N ALA A 731 12.09 -25.35 -9.10
CA ALA A 731 12.08 -24.38 -8.02
C ALA A 731 11.28 -24.88 -6.81
N TRP A 732 11.48 -24.25 -5.67
CA TRP A 732 10.64 -24.40 -4.48
C TRP A 732 9.42 -23.49 -4.59
N HIS A 733 8.23 -24.07 -4.52
CA HIS A 733 6.95 -23.37 -4.68
C HIS A 733 6.26 -23.17 -3.34
N PHE A 734 5.80 -21.96 -3.09
CA PHE A 734 5.12 -21.54 -1.87
C PHE A 734 3.66 -21.22 -2.17
N GLN A 735 2.76 -21.54 -1.23
CA GLN A 735 1.38 -21.08 -1.33
C GLN A 735 1.33 -19.55 -1.13
N PRO A 736 0.91 -18.74 -2.13
CA PRO A 736 1.11 -17.29 -2.10
C PRO A 736 0.35 -16.57 -0.97
N ILE A 737 -0.88 -17.01 -0.68
CA ILE A 737 -1.75 -16.38 0.31
C ILE A 737 -1.26 -16.63 1.73
N ASN A 738 -0.79 -17.83 2.03
CA ASN A 738 -0.20 -18.18 3.31
C ASN A 738 1.12 -17.45 3.54
N LEU A 739 1.92 -17.24 2.48
CA LEU A 739 3.11 -16.39 2.59
C LEU A 739 2.73 -14.95 2.96
N VAL A 740 1.73 -14.36 2.29
CA VAL A 740 1.20 -13.02 2.65
C VAL A 740 0.68 -12.98 4.08
N ILE A 741 -0.03 -14.01 4.53
CA ILE A 741 -0.53 -14.13 5.91
C ILE A 741 0.66 -14.11 6.88
N MET A 742 1.58 -15.08 6.77
CA MET A 742 2.74 -15.22 7.67
C MET A 742 3.59 -13.94 7.75
N GLN A 743 3.80 -13.26 6.63
CA GLN A 743 4.65 -12.07 6.58
C GLN A 743 3.96 -10.79 7.08
N ASN A 744 2.65 -10.65 6.86
CA ASN A 744 1.86 -9.60 7.52
C ASN A 744 1.82 -9.74 9.05
N HIS A 745 2.10 -10.95 9.55
CA HIS A 745 2.18 -11.24 10.99
C HIS A 745 3.62 -11.19 11.53
N SER A 746 4.63 -11.00 10.67
CA SER A 746 6.04 -10.85 11.04
C SER A 746 6.40 -9.42 11.44
N ALA A 747 5.55 -8.45 11.11
CA ALA A 747 5.59 -7.15 11.76
C ALA A 747 5.08 -7.36 13.19
N ALA A 748 5.88 -6.96 14.19
CA ALA A 748 5.36 -6.68 15.53
C ALA A 748 4.02 -5.93 15.39
N PRO A 749 2.99 -6.20 16.22
CA PRO A 749 1.71 -5.50 16.12
C PRO A 749 2.02 -4.03 15.92
N ALA A 750 1.56 -3.47 14.78
CA ALA A 750 1.95 -2.12 14.34
C ALA A 750 1.97 -1.24 15.58
N SER A 751 3.17 -0.81 15.98
CA SER A 751 3.38 -0.17 17.29
C SER A 751 2.24 0.81 17.50
N GLU A 752 1.43 0.61 18.55
CA GLU A 752 0.21 1.39 18.73
C GLU A 752 0.55 2.87 18.54
N LEU A 753 -0.06 3.53 17.54
CA LEU A 753 0.19 4.94 17.28
C LEU A 753 -0.08 5.77 18.54
N ILE A 754 -1.04 5.32 19.35
CA ILE A 754 -1.31 5.82 20.68
C ILE A 754 -1.66 4.69 21.65
N SER A 755 -0.92 4.59 22.76
CA SER A 755 -1.16 3.58 23.79
C SER A 755 -2.28 3.96 24.77
N ALA A 756 -2.77 2.99 25.53
CA ALA A 756 -3.74 3.24 26.61
C ALA A 756 -3.18 4.22 27.67
N GLU A 757 -1.88 4.11 27.97
CA GLU A 757 -1.19 5.04 28.87
C GLU A 757 -1.13 6.45 28.28
N ASN A 758 -0.82 6.59 26.99
CA ASN A 758 -0.82 7.88 26.30
C ASN A 758 -2.23 8.51 26.34
N MET A 759 -3.28 7.73 26.08
CA MET A 759 -4.66 8.19 26.17
C MET A 759 -5.05 8.64 27.59
N GLN A 760 -4.62 7.90 28.62
CA GLN A 760 -4.83 8.28 30.02
C GLN A 760 -4.11 9.58 30.39
N LYS A 761 -2.88 9.80 29.90
CA LYS A 761 -2.13 11.04 30.12
C LYS A 761 -2.73 12.23 29.38
N ILE A 762 -3.16 12.02 28.14
CA ILE A 762 -3.71 13.09 27.30
C ILE A 762 -5.13 13.45 27.72
N PHE A 763 -5.96 12.48 28.11
CA PHE A 763 -7.35 12.68 28.52
C PHE A 763 -7.59 12.07 29.92
N PRO A 764 -7.05 12.69 30.99
CA PRO A 764 -7.08 12.07 32.31
C PRO A 764 -8.48 11.98 32.92
N SER A 765 -9.37 12.91 32.57
CA SER A 765 -10.70 13.03 33.18
C SER A 765 -11.81 12.31 32.40
N SER A 766 -11.52 11.65 31.27
CA SER A 766 -12.51 10.84 30.52
C SER A 766 -12.76 9.48 31.18
N GLN A 767 -13.90 8.88 30.83
CA GLN A 767 -14.18 7.49 31.15
C GLN A 767 -13.23 6.56 30.38
N GLU A 768 -12.82 5.47 31.01
CA GLU A 768 -11.92 4.48 30.42
C GLU A 768 -12.49 3.89 29.12
N ALA A 769 -13.79 3.57 29.09
CA ALA A 769 -14.47 3.09 27.89
C ALA A 769 -14.37 4.07 26.70
N ALA A 770 -14.48 5.38 26.95
CA ALA A 770 -14.35 6.38 25.89
C ALA A 770 -12.90 6.51 25.40
N ARG A 771 -11.91 6.42 26.30
CA ARG A 771 -10.49 6.38 25.90
C ARG A 771 -10.20 5.15 25.07
N GLU A 772 -10.71 3.99 25.46
CA GLU A 772 -10.47 2.73 24.78
C GLU A 772 -11.16 2.67 23.42
N GLU A 773 -12.38 3.19 23.31
CA GLU A 773 -13.08 3.35 22.04
C GLU A 773 -12.30 4.27 21.08
N VAL A 774 -11.88 5.44 21.56
CA VAL A 774 -11.07 6.38 20.75
C VAL A 774 -9.71 5.78 20.39
N ARG A 775 -9.02 5.11 21.31
CA ARG A 775 -7.73 4.45 21.08
C ARG A 775 -7.84 3.40 19.99
N THR A 776 -8.82 2.52 20.11
CA THR A 776 -9.07 1.42 19.17
C THR A 776 -9.39 1.97 17.78
N LEU A 777 -10.31 2.92 17.68
CA LEU A 777 -10.69 3.54 16.40
C LEU A 777 -9.54 4.35 15.79
N PHE A 778 -8.77 5.07 16.61
CA PHE A 778 -7.64 5.86 16.14
C PHE A 778 -6.52 4.95 15.62
N ASN A 779 -6.10 3.93 16.38
CA ASN A 779 -5.08 2.98 15.93
C ASN A 779 -5.54 2.19 14.69
N LYS A 780 -6.85 1.94 14.55
CA LYS A 780 -7.42 1.29 13.36
C LYS A 780 -7.40 2.17 12.12
N TYR A 781 -7.75 3.46 12.23
CA TYR A 781 -8.06 4.31 11.07
C TYR A 781 -7.06 5.44 10.81
N ALA A 782 -6.28 5.88 11.79
CA ALA A 782 -5.40 7.05 11.65
C ALA A 782 -4.37 6.88 10.52
N GLY A 783 -3.93 5.64 10.26
CA GLY A 783 -3.08 5.31 9.11
C GLY A 783 -3.71 5.68 7.77
N SER A 784 -5.00 5.37 7.56
CA SER A 784 -5.73 5.70 6.32
C SER A 784 -5.83 7.19 6.06
N PHE A 785 -5.78 8.01 7.12
CA PHE A 785 -5.78 9.47 7.04
C PHE A 785 -4.38 10.07 7.18
N GLU A 786 -3.33 9.25 7.09
CA GLU A 786 -1.92 9.60 7.29
C GLU A 786 -1.61 10.36 8.61
N ILE A 787 -2.39 10.15 9.69
CA ILE A 787 -2.14 10.73 11.01
C ILE A 787 -1.33 9.73 11.85
N ASN A 788 -0.11 9.43 11.40
CA ASN A 788 0.68 8.28 11.86
C ASN A 788 2.09 8.63 12.38
N THR A 789 2.40 9.92 12.52
CA THR A 789 3.66 10.41 13.11
C THR A 789 3.38 11.13 14.44
N PRO A 790 4.30 11.16 15.42
CA PRO A 790 4.12 11.90 16.66
C PRO A 790 3.66 13.35 16.47
N GLU A 791 4.18 14.05 15.46
CA GLU A 791 3.81 15.43 15.13
C GLU A 791 2.34 15.54 14.71
N ARG A 792 1.92 14.74 13.73
CA ARG A 792 0.55 14.73 13.20
C ARG A 792 -0.46 14.30 14.26
N ILE A 793 -0.15 13.25 15.02
CA ILE A 793 -1.01 12.76 16.12
C ILE A 793 -1.17 13.86 17.18
N SER A 794 -0.07 14.52 17.55
CA SER A 794 -0.10 15.61 18.53
C SER A 794 -0.89 16.81 18.04
N GLN A 795 -0.70 17.24 16.79
CA GLN A 795 -1.47 18.35 16.23
C GLN A 795 -2.97 18.02 16.17
N PHE A 796 -3.32 16.79 15.76
CA PHE A 796 -4.70 16.32 15.71
C PHE A 796 -5.36 16.35 17.08
N PHE A 797 -4.78 15.65 18.06
CA PHE A 797 -5.35 15.58 19.41
C PHE A 797 -5.30 16.91 20.15
N ALA A 798 -4.37 17.82 19.82
CA ALA A 798 -4.36 19.18 20.37
C ALA A 798 -5.60 19.98 19.97
N GLN A 799 -6.03 19.87 18.70
CA GLN A 799 -7.26 20.50 18.23
C GLN A 799 -8.48 19.83 18.89
N VAL A 800 -8.58 18.50 18.85
CA VAL A 800 -9.68 17.74 19.45
C VAL A 800 -9.84 18.08 20.93
N LYS A 801 -8.75 18.02 21.72
CA LYS A 801 -8.75 18.35 23.14
C LYS A 801 -9.17 19.79 23.41
N ALA A 802 -8.88 20.73 22.52
CA ALA A 802 -9.34 22.11 22.68
C ALA A 802 -10.83 22.29 22.38
N GLU A 803 -11.44 21.47 21.53
CA GLU A 803 -12.88 21.51 21.24
C GLU A 803 -13.71 20.76 22.28
N VAL A 804 -13.37 19.49 22.54
CA VAL A 804 -14.20 18.63 23.40
C VAL A 804 -13.70 18.55 24.84
N GLY A 805 -12.48 19.03 25.12
CA GLY A 805 -11.87 18.91 26.44
C GLY A 805 -11.54 17.45 26.80
N ASP A 806 -11.40 17.19 28.09
CA ASP A 806 -10.93 15.89 28.58
C ASP A 806 -11.96 14.77 28.48
N ALA A 807 -13.24 15.10 28.26
CA ALA A 807 -14.33 14.13 28.29
C ALA A 807 -14.36 13.19 27.07
N LEU A 808 -13.75 13.59 25.94
CA LEU A 808 -13.81 12.86 24.66
C LEU A 808 -15.24 12.56 24.18
N VAL A 809 -16.18 13.47 24.43
CA VAL A 809 -17.56 13.38 23.95
C VAL A 809 -17.81 14.54 22.99
N GLY A 810 -18.52 14.27 21.88
CA GLY A 810 -18.87 15.31 20.92
C GLY A 810 -19.68 16.42 21.58
N LYS A 811 -19.37 17.67 21.25
CA LYS A 811 -20.07 18.84 21.79
C LYS A 811 -20.77 19.59 20.70
N GLU A 812 -21.86 20.24 21.07
CA GLU A 812 -22.55 21.22 20.25
C GLU A 812 -22.09 22.63 20.64
N GLU A 813 -21.91 23.52 19.66
CA GLU A 813 -21.54 24.90 19.93
C GLU A 813 -22.61 25.63 20.75
N SER A 814 -22.17 26.56 21.61
CA SER A 814 -23.08 27.50 22.27
C SER A 814 -23.11 28.82 21.49
N LEU A 815 -24.32 29.32 21.26
CA LEU A 815 -24.61 30.60 20.62
C LEU A 815 -25.07 31.64 21.64
N TRP A 816 -24.48 31.57 22.84
CA TRP A 816 -24.75 32.50 23.93
C TRP A 816 -24.08 33.87 23.69
N TYR A 817 -24.64 34.65 22.77
CA TYR A 817 -24.11 35.95 22.36
C TYR A 817 -24.99 37.12 22.84
N SER A 818 -24.35 38.23 23.22
CA SER A 818 -25.06 39.48 23.47
C SER A 818 -25.52 40.09 22.15
N THR A 819 -26.52 40.97 22.20
CA THR A 819 -26.93 41.77 21.04
C THR A 819 -25.76 42.44 20.32
N THR A 820 -24.83 43.05 21.07
CA THR A 820 -23.65 43.71 20.49
C THR A 820 -22.67 42.70 19.85
N ALA A 821 -22.50 41.54 20.48
CA ALA A 821 -21.61 40.50 19.96
C ALA A 821 -22.18 39.85 18.69
N LEU A 822 -23.51 39.67 18.60
CA LEU A 822 -24.15 39.20 17.37
C LEU A 822 -23.89 40.15 16.20
N ARG A 823 -24.06 41.46 16.41
CA ARG A 823 -23.84 42.48 15.36
C ARG A 823 -22.39 42.54 14.87
N SER A 824 -21.42 42.30 15.74
CA SER A 824 -20.00 42.36 15.40
C SER A 824 -19.45 41.04 14.86
N THR A 825 -19.79 39.91 15.49
CA THR A 825 -19.26 38.58 15.15
C THR A 825 -19.94 38.02 13.89
N PHE A 826 -21.24 38.24 13.74
CA PHE A 826 -22.05 37.74 12.63
C PHE A 826 -22.62 38.88 11.79
N ALA A 827 -21.79 39.91 11.56
CA ALA A 827 -22.14 41.10 10.76
C ALA A 827 -22.71 40.74 9.38
N ARG A 828 -22.24 39.62 8.79
CA ARG A 828 -22.75 39.10 7.52
C ARG A 828 -24.30 38.98 7.48
N TYR A 829 -24.94 38.59 8.58
CA TYR A 829 -26.40 38.56 8.70
C TYR A 829 -26.95 39.83 9.36
N PHE A 830 -26.44 40.18 10.56
CA PHE A 830 -27.04 41.22 11.39
C PHE A 830 -26.75 42.66 10.94
N SER A 831 -25.86 42.89 9.97
CA SER A 831 -25.79 44.20 9.30
C SER A 831 -26.97 44.44 8.35
N HIS A 832 -27.56 43.37 7.80
CA HIS A 832 -28.76 43.45 6.96
C HIS A 832 -30.05 43.43 7.80
N TYR A 833 -30.04 42.68 8.89
CA TYR A 833 -31.18 42.55 9.82
C TYR A 833 -30.79 42.95 11.27
N PRO A 834 -30.46 44.23 11.52
CA PRO A 834 -29.95 44.67 12.82
C PRO A 834 -30.96 44.59 13.97
N GLN A 835 -32.25 44.56 13.64
CA GLN A 835 -33.34 44.41 14.60
C GLN A 835 -33.38 42.99 15.17
N GLU A 836 -33.13 41.96 14.37
CA GLU A 836 -33.11 40.56 14.85
C GLU A 836 -32.01 40.35 15.91
N ALA A 837 -30.89 41.08 15.88
CA ALA A 837 -29.88 41.00 16.94
C ALA A 837 -30.40 41.46 18.32
N GLU A 838 -31.36 42.41 18.34
CA GLU A 838 -31.99 42.91 19.57
C GLU A 838 -32.95 41.89 20.18
N GLU A 839 -33.59 41.09 19.34
CA GLU A 839 -34.58 40.08 19.71
C GLU A 839 -33.94 38.77 20.14
N LEU A 840 -32.82 38.41 19.50
CA LEU A 840 -32.21 37.10 19.66
C LEU A 840 -31.03 37.09 20.64
N GLY A 841 -30.27 38.18 20.75
CA GLY A 841 -29.11 38.26 21.63
C GLY A 841 -29.47 38.46 23.11
N TYR A 842 -28.64 38.01 24.03
CA TYR A 842 -28.90 38.27 25.45
C TYR A 842 -28.67 39.74 25.83
N LYS A 843 -29.41 40.20 26.84
CA LYS A 843 -29.25 41.52 27.47
C LYS A 843 -29.01 41.32 28.95
N ARG A 844 -27.94 41.90 29.49
CA ARG A 844 -27.51 41.69 30.87
C ARG A 844 -27.00 42.94 31.55
N ILE A 845 -27.09 42.92 32.87
CA ILE A 845 -26.43 43.86 33.79
C ILE A 845 -25.58 43.08 34.80
N SER A 846 -24.62 43.76 35.42
CA SER A 846 -23.84 43.16 36.52
C SER A 846 -24.72 42.86 37.72
N LYS A 847 -24.32 41.88 38.54
CA LYS A 847 -25.02 41.54 39.79
C LYS A 847 -25.12 42.73 40.75
N GLN A 848 -24.12 43.60 40.75
CA GLN A 848 -24.14 44.84 41.54
C GLN A 848 -25.25 45.79 41.07
N GLN A 849 -25.34 46.05 39.76
CA GLN A 849 -26.40 46.87 39.18
C GLN A 849 -27.78 46.28 39.44
N TYR A 850 -27.93 44.97 39.33
CA TYR A 850 -29.17 44.27 39.65
C TYR A 850 -29.57 44.45 41.12
N ASN A 851 -28.62 44.30 42.05
CA ASN A 851 -28.88 44.44 43.47
C ASN A 851 -29.38 45.83 43.84
N SER A 852 -28.95 46.87 43.12
CA SER A 852 -29.38 48.26 43.26
C SER A 852 -30.76 48.57 42.64
N LEU A 853 -31.41 47.62 41.95
CA LEU A 853 -32.75 47.82 41.41
C LEU A 853 -33.84 47.74 42.50
N PRO A 854 -34.96 48.48 42.34
CA PRO A 854 -36.13 48.30 43.20
C PRO A 854 -36.73 46.89 43.04
N ALA A 855 -37.36 46.37 44.09
CA ALA A 855 -37.88 45.00 44.12
C ALA A 855 -38.83 44.66 42.95
N SER A 856 -39.63 45.63 42.50
CA SER A 856 -40.54 45.48 41.35
C SER A 856 -39.83 45.34 40.00
N ALA A 857 -38.61 45.85 39.85
CA ALA A 857 -37.82 45.73 38.62
C ALA A 857 -36.96 44.46 38.58
N LYS A 858 -36.70 43.85 39.74
CA LYS A 858 -35.89 42.63 39.85
C LYS A 858 -36.55 41.39 39.23
N SER A 859 -37.88 41.36 39.15
CA SER A 859 -38.66 40.25 38.56
C SER A 859 -38.50 40.14 37.04
N ALA A 860 -38.06 41.20 36.36
CA ALA A 860 -37.82 41.20 34.92
C ALA A 860 -36.46 40.57 34.52
N TYR A 861 -35.70 40.04 35.47
CA TYR A 861 -34.38 39.48 35.21
C TYR A 861 -34.24 38.04 35.71
N THR A 862 -33.53 37.22 34.94
CA THR A 862 -33.05 35.90 35.34
C THR A 862 -31.59 36.00 35.79
N VAL A 863 -31.29 35.65 37.05
CA VAL A 863 -29.92 35.70 37.58
C VAL A 863 -29.18 34.39 37.27
N LYS A 864 -28.02 34.48 36.63
CA LYS A 864 -27.11 33.34 36.43
C LYS A 864 -25.69 33.72 36.83
N THR A 865 -25.08 32.98 37.77
CA THR A 865 -23.71 33.22 38.29
C THR A 865 -23.47 34.70 38.68
N GLU A 866 -22.73 35.43 37.85
CA GLU A 866 -22.27 36.82 38.07
C GLU A 866 -23.12 37.90 37.39
N TYR A 867 -24.18 37.53 36.65
CA TYR A 867 -24.97 38.48 35.85
C TYR A 867 -26.48 38.26 36.00
N ALA A 868 -27.25 39.33 35.83
CA ALA A 868 -28.70 39.29 35.73
C ALA A 868 -29.12 39.63 34.29
N TYR A 869 -29.94 38.76 33.69
CA TYR A 869 -30.31 38.82 32.28
C TYR A 869 -31.76 39.26 32.14
N SER A 870 -32.02 40.38 31.47
CA SER A 870 -33.37 40.79 31.09
C SER A 870 -33.90 40.02 29.87
N GLN A 871 -32.98 39.43 29.11
CA GLN A 871 -33.29 38.58 27.96
C GLN A 871 -32.20 37.50 27.86
N LEU A 872 -32.62 36.24 27.77
CA LEU A 872 -31.73 35.11 27.44
C LEU A 872 -31.59 35.01 25.92
N PRO A 873 -30.47 34.47 25.40
CA PRO A 873 -30.30 34.36 23.97
C PRO A 873 -31.20 33.25 23.41
N GLN A 874 -31.69 33.44 22.19
CA GLN A 874 -32.46 32.44 21.45
C GLN A 874 -31.52 31.65 20.53
N GLU A 875 -30.72 30.74 21.10
CA GLU A 875 -29.60 30.07 20.43
C GLU A 875 -30.02 29.36 19.12
N ASP A 876 -31.13 28.64 19.13
CA ASP A 876 -31.60 27.93 17.92
C ASP A 876 -32.03 28.88 16.81
N GLU A 877 -32.69 29.97 17.17
CA GLU A 877 -33.04 31.01 16.20
C GLU A 877 -31.79 31.69 15.66
N ILE A 878 -30.78 31.97 16.50
CA ILE A 878 -29.49 32.50 16.07
C ILE A 878 -28.84 31.54 15.05
N ALA A 879 -28.79 30.23 15.34
CA ALA A 879 -28.22 29.22 14.43
C ALA A 879 -28.88 29.24 13.05
N LYS A 880 -30.23 29.31 13.03
CA LYS A 880 -31.00 29.41 11.78
C LYS A 880 -30.60 30.62 10.93
N ARG A 881 -30.17 31.74 11.53
CA ARG A 881 -29.74 32.95 10.79
C ARG A 881 -28.31 32.83 10.32
N ILE A 882 -27.41 32.51 11.24
CA ILE A 882 -25.97 32.62 10.97
C ILE A 882 -25.43 31.43 10.17
N TYR A 883 -26.13 30.29 10.21
CA TYR A 883 -25.76 29.06 9.51
C TYR A 883 -26.70 28.65 8.37
N CYS A 884 -27.58 29.55 7.92
CA CYS A 884 -28.51 29.20 6.85
C CYS A 884 -27.79 28.87 5.53
N CYS A 885 -28.10 27.70 4.98
CA CYS A 885 -27.53 27.16 3.74
C CYS A 885 -28.60 26.51 2.84
N SER A 886 -29.83 27.05 2.86
CA SER A 886 -30.99 26.55 2.11
C SER A 886 -30.80 26.52 0.58
N VAL A 887 -29.73 27.12 0.07
CA VAL A 887 -29.36 27.10 -1.35
C VAL A 887 -28.25 26.06 -1.56
N PRO A 888 -28.48 25.03 -2.41
CA PRO A 888 -27.48 24.02 -2.72
C PRO A 888 -26.15 24.62 -3.20
N GLY A 889 -25.03 24.12 -2.67
CA GLY A 889 -23.68 24.56 -3.06
C GLY A 889 -23.23 25.89 -2.43
N GLN A 890 -24.02 26.47 -1.52
CA GLN A 890 -23.61 27.64 -0.75
C GLN A 890 -23.47 27.29 0.72
N ASN A 891 -22.29 27.59 1.29
CA ASN A 891 -22.12 27.48 2.72
C ASN A 891 -23.00 28.48 3.46
N PHE A 892 -23.22 29.70 2.96
CA PHE A 892 -24.13 30.66 3.60
C PHE A 892 -25.05 31.33 2.60
N HIS A 893 -26.32 31.45 2.96
CA HIS A 893 -27.33 32.19 2.22
C HIS A 893 -28.04 33.18 3.15
N LEU A 894 -28.10 34.44 2.73
CA LEU A 894 -28.78 35.49 3.49
C LEU A 894 -30.30 35.36 3.28
N THR A 895 -30.98 34.73 4.23
CA THR A 895 -32.44 34.52 4.18
C THR A 895 -33.10 35.24 5.36
N PRO A 896 -34.09 36.15 5.13
CA PRO A 896 -34.84 36.76 6.21
C PRO A 896 -35.45 35.69 7.13
N GLY A 897 -35.21 35.78 8.44
CA GLY A 897 -35.68 34.79 9.41
C GLY A 897 -34.93 33.45 9.40
N GLY A 898 -33.85 33.32 8.61
CA GLY A 898 -33.00 32.12 8.57
C GLY A 898 -33.67 30.88 7.95
N CYS A 899 -33.07 29.70 8.17
CA CYS A 899 -33.63 28.43 7.75
C CYS A 899 -33.32 27.28 8.72
N ALA A 900 -34.18 26.25 8.72
CA ALA A 900 -34.07 25.11 9.63
C ALA A 900 -32.72 24.37 9.52
N GLU A 901 -32.14 24.31 8.32
CA GLU A 901 -30.83 23.67 8.10
C GLU A 901 -29.70 24.33 8.89
N GLY A 902 -29.79 25.64 9.15
CA GLY A 902 -28.79 26.33 9.97
C GLY A 902 -28.75 25.82 11.42
N LEU A 903 -29.88 25.34 11.94
CA LEU A 903 -29.92 24.68 13.24
C LEU A 903 -29.30 23.27 13.17
N SER A 904 -29.68 22.49 12.16
CA SER A 904 -29.23 21.11 11.97
C SER A 904 -27.70 21.00 11.78
N TYR A 905 -27.08 21.96 11.11
CA TYR A 905 -25.64 21.94 10.79
C TYR A 905 -24.82 23.03 11.50
N LYS A 906 -25.28 23.51 12.67
CA LYS A 906 -24.41 24.23 13.60
C LYS A 906 -23.27 23.32 14.09
N GLY A 907 -22.17 23.91 14.55
CA GLY A 907 -20.94 23.27 15.00
C GLY A 907 -21.18 22.12 15.98
N LYS A 908 -20.76 20.91 15.60
CA LYS A 908 -20.86 19.70 16.44
C LYS A 908 -19.61 18.81 16.37
N GLY A 909 -19.47 17.91 17.33
CA GLY A 909 -18.47 16.84 17.34
C GLY A 909 -17.06 17.26 17.78
N PHE A 910 -16.06 16.44 17.45
CA PHE A 910 -14.69 16.59 17.96
C PHE A 910 -13.91 17.75 17.34
N ILE A 911 -14.36 18.26 16.20
CA ILE A 911 -13.71 19.37 15.48
C ILE A 911 -14.66 20.55 15.20
N GLN A 912 -15.84 20.56 15.84
CA GLN A 912 -16.90 21.57 15.60
C GLN A 912 -17.25 21.69 14.10
N LEU A 913 -17.63 20.58 13.47
CA LEU A 913 -18.04 20.56 12.07
C LEU A 913 -19.32 21.40 11.91
N THR A 914 -19.26 22.43 11.06
CA THR A 914 -20.35 23.39 10.81
C THR A 914 -20.64 23.46 9.32
N TRP A 915 -21.88 23.77 8.93
CA TRP A 915 -22.41 23.91 7.57
C TRP A 915 -22.69 22.60 6.83
N LYS A 916 -23.87 22.51 6.20
CA LYS A 916 -24.34 21.32 5.49
C LYS A 916 -23.36 20.80 4.43
N GLU A 917 -22.74 21.68 3.66
CA GLU A 917 -21.81 21.27 2.61
C GLU A 917 -20.52 20.67 3.19
N ASN A 918 -20.09 21.10 4.38
CA ASN A 918 -18.95 20.49 5.06
C ASN A 918 -19.31 19.07 5.57
N TYR A 919 -20.52 18.86 6.07
CA TYR A 919 -21.02 17.53 6.42
C TYR A 919 -21.10 16.62 5.19
N LYS A 920 -21.59 17.13 4.05
CA LYS A 920 -21.59 16.36 2.79
C LYS A 920 -20.19 16.00 2.32
N ALA A 921 -19.26 16.96 2.37
CA ALA A 921 -17.88 16.73 1.94
C ALA A 921 -17.19 15.67 2.82
N VAL A 922 -17.34 15.77 4.15
CA VAL A 922 -16.79 14.80 5.10
C VAL A 922 -17.49 13.44 4.97
N GLU A 923 -18.82 13.38 4.85
CA GLU A 923 -19.53 12.10 4.65
C GLU A 923 -19.08 11.41 3.35
N THR A 924 -18.98 12.16 2.25
CA THR A 924 -18.51 11.62 0.97
C THR A 924 -17.10 11.06 1.08
N LEU A 925 -16.21 11.79 1.75
CA LEU A 925 -14.83 11.35 1.99
C LEU A 925 -14.80 10.10 2.86
N LEU A 926 -15.53 10.08 3.99
CA LEU A 926 -15.54 8.93 4.88
C LEU A 926 -16.17 7.70 4.23
N LYS A 927 -17.24 7.84 3.45
CA LYS A 927 -17.81 6.72 2.68
C LYS A 927 -16.84 6.16 1.65
N ALA A 928 -15.91 6.97 1.15
CA ALA A 928 -14.85 6.52 0.25
C ALA A 928 -13.68 5.86 0.99
N GLU A 929 -13.21 6.46 2.09
CA GLU A 929 -12.01 6.02 2.81
C GLU A 929 -12.28 4.89 3.83
N ILE A 930 -13.49 4.81 4.39
CA ILE A 930 -13.92 3.81 5.38
C ILE A 930 -15.34 3.27 5.06
N PRO A 931 -15.55 2.61 3.89
CA PRO A 931 -16.87 2.24 3.39
C PRO A 931 -17.65 1.26 4.30
N ASN A 932 -16.95 0.53 5.17
CA ASN A 932 -17.55 -0.43 6.10
C ASN A 932 -18.18 0.24 7.34
N GLU A 933 -18.02 1.55 7.51
CA GLU A 933 -18.62 2.31 8.61
C GLU A 933 -19.93 2.97 8.18
N ASN A 934 -20.97 2.85 9.02
CA ASN A 934 -22.30 3.38 8.72
C ASN A 934 -22.41 4.90 8.97
N ILE A 935 -21.77 5.70 8.11
CA ILE A 935 -21.71 7.16 8.21
C ILE A 935 -22.92 7.79 7.51
N ASN A 936 -23.81 8.46 8.25
CA ASN A 936 -25.01 9.11 7.72
C ASN A 936 -25.21 10.51 8.33
N ILE A 937 -24.12 11.24 8.51
CA ILE A 937 -24.07 12.55 9.19
C ILE A 937 -24.80 13.66 8.43
N VAL A 938 -25.10 13.50 7.13
CA VAL A 938 -25.91 14.46 6.39
C VAL A 938 -27.38 14.29 6.73
N SER A 939 -27.90 13.06 6.74
CA SER A 939 -29.30 12.76 7.09
C SER A 939 -29.54 12.73 8.60
N ASN A 940 -28.50 12.48 9.40
CA ASN A 940 -28.52 12.43 10.86
C ASN A 940 -27.33 13.24 11.42
N PRO A 941 -27.39 14.58 11.42
CA PRO A 941 -26.27 15.43 11.83
C PRO A 941 -25.88 15.28 13.30
N ASP A 942 -26.78 14.80 14.16
CA ASP A 942 -26.48 14.58 15.59
C ASP A 942 -25.63 13.32 15.81
N GLN A 943 -25.49 12.45 14.80
CA GLN A 943 -24.61 11.29 14.83
C GLN A 943 -23.16 11.68 15.22
N VAL A 944 -22.69 12.87 14.83
CA VAL A 944 -21.33 13.36 15.13
C VAL A 944 -21.10 13.67 16.61
N LEU A 945 -22.15 13.65 17.44
CA LEU A 945 -22.04 13.83 18.89
C LEU A 945 -21.62 12.53 19.60
N GLU A 946 -21.85 11.37 18.99
CA GLU A 946 -21.37 10.07 19.49
C GLU A 946 -19.85 9.97 19.34
N THR A 947 -19.16 9.36 20.31
CA THR A 947 -17.69 9.27 20.39
C THR A 947 -17.06 8.74 19.09
N LYS A 948 -17.55 7.60 18.60
CA LYS A 948 -17.10 6.98 17.35
C LYS A 948 -17.16 7.95 16.17
N TYR A 949 -18.34 8.47 15.87
CA TYR A 949 -18.54 9.31 14.69
C TYR A 949 -17.94 10.71 14.88
N GLY A 950 -17.85 11.22 16.10
CA GLY A 950 -17.10 12.43 16.43
C GLY A 950 -15.62 12.30 16.04
N LEU A 951 -14.97 11.19 16.41
CA LEU A 951 -13.60 10.91 16.01
C LEU A 951 -13.46 10.72 14.49
N LEU A 952 -14.30 9.87 13.88
CA LEU A 952 -14.23 9.59 12.44
C LEU A 952 -14.45 10.85 11.59
N THR A 953 -15.41 11.71 11.97
CA THR A 953 -15.62 12.99 11.28
C THR A 953 -14.48 13.98 11.49
N ALA A 954 -13.80 13.96 12.64
CA ALA A 954 -12.58 14.75 12.83
C ALA A 954 -11.43 14.27 11.93
N LEU A 955 -11.24 12.95 11.79
CA LEU A 955 -10.28 12.37 10.84
C LEU A 955 -10.62 12.74 9.40
N GLY A 956 -11.88 12.60 9.01
CA GLY A 956 -12.35 12.95 7.67
C GLY A 956 -12.22 14.45 7.36
N PHE A 957 -12.52 15.32 8.33
CA PHE A 957 -12.29 16.76 8.20
C PHE A 957 -10.80 17.08 8.02
N TRP A 958 -9.93 16.40 8.78
CA TRP A 958 -8.48 16.60 8.72
C TRP A 958 -7.92 16.32 7.32
N GLU A 959 -8.35 15.21 6.71
CA GLU A 959 -7.95 14.83 5.35
C GLU A 959 -8.63 15.71 4.29
N TRP A 960 -9.90 16.07 4.48
CA TRP A 960 -10.61 16.98 3.59
C TRP A 960 -9.91 18.35 3.49
N GLN A 961 -9.47 18.88 4.64
CA GLN A 961 -8.76 20.16 4.74
C GLN A 961 -7.24 20.07 4.52
N LYS A 962 -6.73 18.86 4.23
CA LYS A 962 -5.30 18.61 3.97
C LYS A 962 -4.38 19.11 5.10
N LEU A 963 -4.81 18.92 6.34
CA LEU A 963 -4.12 19.45 7.52
C LEU A 963 -2.79 18.74 7.82
N ASN A 964 -2.57 17.53 7.31
CA ASN A 964 -1.28 16.84 7.36
C ASN A 964 -0.14 17.67 6.74
N ALA A 965 -0.40 18.39 5.64
CA ALA A 965 0.60 19.24 4.99
C ALA A 965 1.00 20.46 5.82
N LYS A 966 0.21 20.80 6.84
CA LYS A 966 0.45 21.91 7.78
C LYS A 966 0.92 21.43 9.13
N SER A 967 0.91 20.11 9.36
CA SER A 967 1.35 19.49 10.60
C SER A 967 2.87 19.49 10.68
N GLY A 968 3.39 19.75 11.87
CA GLY A 968 4.82 19.79 12.13
C GLY A 968 5.10 19.94 13.63
N PRO A 969 6.38 19.90 14.02
CA PRO A 969 6.80 19.81 15.42
C PRO A 969 6.77 21.17 16.16
N SER A 970 6.01 22.17 15.68
CA SER A 970 6.02 23.52 16.24
C SER A 970 4.64 24.09 16.50
N THR A 971 4.57 25.05 17.42
CA THR A 971 3.35 25.83 17.69
C THR A 971 2.96 26.74 16.51
N THR A 972 3.89 27.07 15.61
CA THR A 972 3.55 27.77 14.35
C THR A 972 2.67 26.91 13.46
N ASN A 973 2.91 25.58 13.43
CA ASN A 973 2.05 24.63 12.72
C ASN A 973 0.66 24.59 13.37
N THR A 974 0.60 24.60 14.70
CA THR A 974 -0.66 24.65 15.45
C THR A 974 -1.49 25.89 15.07
N ASP A 975 -0.87 27.08 15.00
CA ASP A 975 -1.57 28.30 14.58
C ASP A 975 -2.08 28.22 13.14
N GLN A 976 -1.32 27.62 12.21
CA GLN A 976 -1.75 27.42 10.83
C GLN A 976 -2.96 26.49 10.71
N ILE A 977 -2.98 25.43 11.52
CA ILE A 977 -4.08 24.47 11.59
C ILE A 977 -5.31 25.11 12.24
N THR A 978 -5.12 25.81 13.36
CA THR A 978 -6.22 26.49 14.08
C THR A 978 -6.90 27.55 13.22
N LYS A 979 -6.17 28.24 12.33
CA LYS A 979 -6.78 29.17 11.36
C LYS A 979 -7.79 28.50 10.42
N ILE A 980 -7.65 27.21 10.15
CA ILE A 980 -8.54 26.44 9.28
C ILE A 980 -9.65 25.80 10.08
N VAL A 981 -9.32 25.22 11.23
CA VAL A 981 -10.29 24.59 12.14
C VAL A 981 -11.27 25.65 12.67
N ASN A 982 -10.78 26.76 13.20
CA ASN A 982 -11.59 27.85 13.72
C ASN A 982 -10.83 29.18 13.76
N LEU A 983 -10.86 29.92 12.64
CA LEU A 983 -10.09 31.15 12.45
C LEU A 983 -10.26 32.18 13.58
N HIS A 984 -11.48 32.37 14.07
CA HIS A 984 -11.85 33.43 15.03
C HIS A 984 -11.89 32.95 16.48
N THR A 985 -11.39 31.75 16.78
CA THR A 985 -11.34 31.25 18.15
C THR A 985 -10.42 32.07 19.05
N LYS A 986 -10.72 32.10 20.35
CA LYS A 986 -9.82 32.59 21.39
C LYS A 986 -8.88 31.51 21.94
N SER A 987 -9.01 30.26 21.48
CA SER A 987 -8.30 29.09 22.02
C SER A 987 -6.94 28.78 21.36
N TYR A 988 -6.34 29.71 20.61
CA TYR A 988 -5.02 29.52 19.99
C TYR A 988 -3.94 29.12 21.00
N ASP A 989 -3.82 29.87 22.11
CA ASP A 989 -2.83 29.55 23.14
C ASP A 989 -3.10 28.19 23.78
N LYS A 990 -4.37 27.86 24.03
CA LYS A 990 -4.73 26.56 24.60
C LYS A 990 -4.38 25.38 23.69
N ARG A 991 -4.52 25.55 22.37
CA ARG A 991 -4.17 24.52 21.38
C ARG A 991 -2.66 24.33 21.29
N LYS A 992 -1.87 25.40 21.39
CA LYS A 992 -0.40 25.34 21.46
C LYS A 992 0.06 24.61 22.74
N GLU A 993 -0.50 24.96 23.89
CA GLU A 993 -0.24 24.25 25.16
C GLU A 993 -0.56 22.75 25.05
N ASN A 994 -1.74 22.41 24.51
CA ASN A 994 -2.13 21.01 24.31
C ASN A 994 -1.15 20.30 23.37
N PHE A 995 -0.75 20.93 22.27
CA PHE A 995 0.21 20.37 21.32
C PHE A 995 1.56 20.09 21.98
N GLU A 996 2.15 21.07 22.67
CA GLU A 996 3.45 20.91 23.34
C GLU A 996 3.40 19.77 24.38
N PHE A 997 2.32 19.70 25.16
CA PHE A 997 2.11 18.64 26.14
C PHE A 997 2.01 17.26 25.48
N ILE A 998 1.15 17.11 24.47
CA ILE A 998 0.93 15.82 23.78
C ILE A 998 2.19 15.40 23.03
N TYR A 999 2.83 16.32 22.32
CA TYR A 999 4.07 16.06 21.58
C TYR A 999 5.21 15.67 22.50
N GLY A 1000 5.30 16.27 23.69
CA GLY A 1000 6.25 15.85 24.72
C GLY A 1000 6.01 14.42 25.22
N ILE A 1001 4.74 13.98 25.35
CA ILE A 1001 4.41 12.59 25.72
C ILE A 1001 4.84 11.63 24.61
N LEU A 1002 4.47 11.92 23.36
CA LEU A 1002 4.67 10.99 22.25
C LEU A 1002 6.13 10.93 21.77
N LYS A 1003 6.89 12.02 21.91
CA LYS A 1003 8.31 12.07 21.55
C LYS A 1003 9.21 11.31 22.52
N ASN A 1004 8.84 11.23 23.80
CA ASN A 1004 9.64 10.55 24.84
C ASN A 1004 9.28 9.06 25.01
N ALA A 1005 8.27 8.58 24.27
CA ALA A 1005 7.81 7.19 24.26
C ALA A 1005 8.39 6.35 23.10
N GLN A 1006 9.15 7.01 22.20
CA GLN A 1006 10.02 6.41 21.19
C GLN A 1006 11.46 6.47 21.67
#